data_AF-A0A6P5PPB4-F1
#
_entry.id   AF-A0A6P5PPB4-F1
#
_cell.length_a   1.000
_cell.length_b   1.000
_cell.length_c   1.000
_cell.angle_alpha   90.00
_cell.angle_beta   90.00
_cell.angle_gamma   90.00
#
_symmetry.space_group_name_H-M   'P 1'
#
loop_
_entity.id
_entity.type
_entity.pdbx_description
1 polymer ?
#
loop_
_entity_poly.entity_id
_entity_poly.type
_entity_poly.pdbx_seq_one_letter_code
_entity_poly.pdbx_strand_id
1 'polypeptide(L)'
;MPALWSPSTQHNGSSSGSESSQLRKSVRRAQMALSPCSSSILPCDDRDSQGTAEWDSPSTNEDSDFEDSLRRNVKKRAAKQPPKAVPAAKHRKKQARTVPSGNGKDESVPSTNYLFDAVKAARSCMQSLVDEWLENYKQDENAGFLELINFFIRACGCKSTVTPEMFKTMSNSEIIQHLTEEFNEDSGDYPLTAPGPSWKKFQGSFCEFVKTFVYQCQYSLLYDGFPMDDLISLLIGLSDSQVRAFRHTSTLAAMKLMTSLVKVALQLSLHKDNNQRQYEAERNKGPEQRAPERLESLLEKRKEFQENQEDIEGMMNAIFRGVFVHRYRDILPEIRAICIEELGYWMQSYSTSFLNDSYLKYIGWTLHDKHKEVRLKCVKALAGLYSSQELSLRMELFTNRFKDRMVSMVMDRECEVAVEAIRLLTLILKNMEGVLTSADCEKIYSIVYISNRAMASSAGEFVYWKIFHPECGAKAVSDRERRRSPQAQKTFIYLLLAFFMESEHHNHAAYLVDSLWDCAGSYLKDWESLTNLLLQKDQNLGDMQERMLIEILVSSARQAAEGHPPVGRITGKKSLTAKERKLQAYDKVKLAEHLIPLLPQLLAKFSADAENVAPLLQLLSYFDLSIYCTQRLEKHLELLLQQLQEVVVKHVEPEVLEAAAHALYLLCKPEFTFFSRVDFARSQLVDFLTDRFQQELDDLIQSSFLDEDEVYSLTATLKRLSAFYNAHDLTRWEISEPCCRLLRKAVDTGEVPHQVILPALTLVYFSILWTVTHISESTSHKQLMNLKKRMVAFCELCQSCLSDVDPEIQEQAFVLLSDLLLIFSPQMIVGGRDFLRPLVFFPEATLQSELASFLMDHVFLQPGELGNGQSQEDHVQIELLHQRRRLLAGFCKLLLYGVLDLDAASDVFKHYNKFYEDYGDIIKETLTRARQIDRCQCSRILLLSLKQLYTELIQEQGPQGLTELPAFIEMRDLARRFALSFGPQQLHNRDLVVMLHKEGIKFSLSELPPAGSSREPPNLAFLELLSEFSPRLFHQDKRLLLSYLEKCLQRVSEAPSHPWGPVTTYCHSLHSLENTAEASPRGPPHSKKRCVEGPCRPQEEESSSQEESLQLNSGPTTPTLTSTAVKRKQSLRTVGKKQKGRPGPGSGPELICSQQLLGTQRLKMSSAPYFQIRCDPSGSGLGKQLTRLSLMEEDEEEELRLLDEEWQRGDKMLHSPSSPSEHGLDLLDTTELNMEDF
;
A
#
# COMPACT_ATOMS: atom_id res chain seq x y z
N MET A 1 62.95 6.85 -6.04
CA MET A 1 63.63 8.15 -6.24
C MET A 1 62.64 9.22 -5.82
N PRO A 2 62.96 9.99 -4.76
CA PRO A 2 63.54 11.32 -4.99
C PRO A 2 64.76 11.62 -4.10
N ALA A 3 65.41 12.78 -4.35
CA ALA A 3 66.55 13.30 -3.61
C ALA A 3 66.09 14.33 -2.53
N LEU A 4 66.75 14.48 -1.38
CA LEU A 4 67.83 15.45 -1.06
C LEU A 4 67.45 16.93 -1.38
N TRP A 5 67.64 17.93 -0.50
CA TRP A 5 68.53 18.04 0.68
C TRP A 5 67.94 18.89 1.84
N SER A 6 68.63 18.86 2.99
CA SER A 6 68.43 19.78 4.14
C SER A 6 69.35 21.02 4.04
N PRO A 7 69.29 21.95 5.00
CA PRO A 7 70.46 22.13 5.87
C PRO A 7 70.13 22.18 7.38
N SER A 8 71.15 22.36 8.24
CA SER A 8 71.14 21.94 9.66
C SER A 8 71.86 22.87 10.63
N THR A 9 71.36 22.94 11.88
CA THR A 9 72.05 23.40 13.13
C THR A 9 71.11 23.16 14.34
N GLN A 10 71.52 22.85 15.57
CA GLN A 10 72.76 22.22 16.08
C GLN A 10 72.56 21.78 17.56
N HIS A 11 73.31 20.76 18.00
CA HIS A 11 73.73 20.42 19.39
C HIS A 11 72.75 20.04 20.54
N ASN A 12 73.13 18.94 21.20
CA ASN A 12 72.96 18.55 22.63
C ASN A 12 71.53 18.24 23.17
N GLY A 13 71.34 17.29 24.09
CA GLY A 13 72.25 16.25 24.60
C GLY A 13 71.76 15.50 25.86
N SER A 14 72.08 14.19 25.93
CA SER A 14 72.15 13.31 27.13
C SER A 14 70.93 13.04 28.06
N SER A 15 70.77 11.74 28.41
CA SER A 15 70.24 11.19 29.69
C SER A 15 68.72 11.34 30.00
N SER A 16 68.10 10.56 30.89
CA SER A 16 68.27 9.14 31.34
C SER A 16 67.10 8.74 32.28
N GLY A 17 66.81 7.44 32.43
CA GLY A 17 65.72 6.92 33.29
C GLY A 17 64.66 6.21 32.45
N SER A 18 64.41 4.89 32.50
CA SER A 18 64.66 3.84 33.51
C SER A 18 63.74 3.89 34.73
N GLU A 19 62.59 3.21 34.63
CA GLU A 19 62.12 2.08 35.47
C GLU A 19 60.62 1.83 35.16
N SER A 20 60.04 0.63 34.93
CA SER A 20 60.37 -0.80 35.09
C SER A 20 59.83 -1.54 36.33
N SER A 21 58.57 -2.00 36.24
CA SER A 21 58.12 -3.30 36.78
C SER A 21 56.80 -3.70 36.06
N GLN A 22 56.63 -4.88 35.45
CA GLN A 22 56.62 -6.26 36.00
C GLN A 22 55.42 -6.47 36.98
N LEU A 23 54.73 -7.63 37.07
CA LEU A 23 55.06 -9.04 36.77
C LEU A 23 53.87 -9.76 36.03
N ARG A 24 54.09 -10.64 35.02
CA ARG A 24 54.23 -12.14 35.07
C ARG A 24 52.97 -12.90 35.57
N LYS A 25 52.59 -14.12 35.15
CA LYS A 25 53.05 -15.20 34.20
C LYS A 25 51.89 -16.27 34.11
N SER A 26 51.82 -17.33 33.28
CA SER A 26 52.67 -17.93 32.23
C SER A 26 51.96 -19.09 31.47
N VAL A 27 52.21 -19.23 30.13
CA VAL A 27 52.74 -20.43 29.39
C VAL A 27 52.05 -21.81 29.57
N ARG A 28 51.77 -22.70 28.59
CA ARG A 28 52.27 -23.17 27.25
C ARG A 28 51.04 -23.76 26.48
N ARG A 29 50.96 -24.26 25.22
CA ARG A 29 51.71 -24.51 23.93
C ARG A 29 50.55 -24.60 22.85
N ALA A 30 50.64 -24.89 21.53
CA ALA A 30 51.69 -25.27 20.59
C ALA A 30 51.59 -24.60 19.18
N GLN A 31 51.67 -25.37 18.08
CA GLN A 31 52.57 -25.01 16.96
C GLN A 31 52.26 -25.70 15.60
N MET A 32 52.85 -25.22 14.49
CA MET A 32 52.72 -25.62 13.06
C MET A 32 51.43 -25.10 12.36
N ALA A 33 51.40 -24.46 11.19
CA ALA A 33 52.33 -24.20 10.04
C ALA A 33 52.35 -25.26 8.90
N LEU A 34 52.16 -24.81 7.64
CA LEU A 34 52.06 -25.65 6.42
C LEU A 34 52.57 -24.95 5.14
N SER A 35 53.40 -25.67 4.35
CA SER A 35 53.82 -25.49 2.93
C SER A 35 55.12 -26.30 2.70
N PRO A 36 55.56 -26.70 1.47
CA PRO A 36 54.94 -26.58 0.12
C PRO A 36 55.01 -27.86 -0.80
N CYS A 37 54.46 -27.73 -2.03
CA CYS A 37 54.88 -28.32 -3.33
C CYS A 37 54.73 -29.83 -3.72
N SER A 38 54.25 -30.01 -4.97
CA SER A 38 54.46 -31.12 -5.95
C SER A 38 53.92 -32.54 -5.63
N SER A 39 53.42 -33.38 -6.56
CA SER A 39 52.97 -33.30 -7.98
C SER A 39 52.18 -34.62 -8.30
N SER A 40 51.90 -35.20 -9.49
CA SER A 40 52.19 -35.01 -10.94
C SER A 40 51.40 -36.06 -11.79
N ILE A 41 51.34 -35.89 -13.15
CA ILE A 41 51.12 -36.94 -14.21
C ILE A 41 49.66 -37.40 -14.55
N LEU A 42 49.43 -37.61 -15.86
CA LEU A 42 48.27 -38.14 -16.64
C LEU A 42 48.64 -39.55 -17.22
N PRO A 43 47.92 -40.23 -18.16
CA PRO A 43 46.63 -40.01 -18.84
C PRO A 43 45.72 -41.28 -18.88
N CYS A 44 44.84 -41.36 -19.89
CA CYS A 44 44.29 -42.56 -20.56
C CYS A 44 43.04 -43.27 -19.99
N ASP A 45 42.16 -43.86 -20.83
CA ASP A 45 41.71 -43.45 -22.19
C ASP A 45 40.50 -44.28 -22.66
N ASP A 46 39.82 -43.78 -23.70
CA ASP A 46 39.02 -44.48 -24.73
C ASP A 46 37.90 -45.52 -24.39
N ARG A 47 36.79 -45.43 -25.15
CA ARG A 47 35.96 -46.55 -25.70
C ARG A 47 35.02 -47.38 -24.79
N ASP A 48 33.99 -48.06 -25.32
CA ASP A 48 33.33 -47.95 -26.64
C ASP A 48 31.82 -48.26 -26.55
N SER A 49 31.01 -47.44 -27.23
CA SER A 49 29.98 -47.77 -28.23
C SER A 49 28.95 -48.94 -28.11
N GLN A 50 27.73 -48.62 -28.60
CA GLN A 50 26.72 -49.47 -29.28
C GLN A 50 25.80 -50.42 -28.48
N GLY A 51 24.62 -50.72 -29.08
CA GLY A 51 23.72 -51.81 -28.68
C GLY A 51 22.29 -51.41 -28.22
N THR A 52 21.59 -50.49 -28.89
CA THR A 52 20.52 -50.78 -29.88
C THR A 52 19.44 -51.81 -29.50
N ALA A 53 18.18 -51.37 -29.63
CA ALA A 53 17.03 -52.11 -30.18
C ALA A 53 16.32 -53.17 -29.30
N GLU A 54 15.02 -53.45 -29.48
CA GLU A 54 13.89 -52.69 -30.10
C GLU A 54 12.55 -53.30 -29.58
N TRP A 55 11.45 -52.52 -29.58
CA TRP A 55 10.01 -52.90 -29.63
C TRP A 55 9.50 -54.11 -28.79
N ASP A 56 8.43 -53.93 -28.00
CA ASP A 56 7.06 -54.09 -28.55
C ASP A 56 5.92 -53.76 -27.55
N SER A 57 4.71 -53.67 -28.07
CA SER A 57 3.39 -53.71 -27.37
C SER A 57 2.64 -54.98 -27.85
N PRO A 58 1.55 -55.51 -27.22
CA PRO A 58 0.44 -54.76 -26.62
C PRO A 58 -0.37 -55.48 -25.49
N SER A 59 -1.66 -55.12 -25.37
CA SER A 59 -2.82 -55.90 -24.85
C SER A 59 -3.01 -56.14 -23.34
N THR A 60 -3.91 -55.32 -22.76
CA THR A 60 -5.17 -55.73 -22.09
C THR A 60 -5.26 -57.06 -21.32
N ASN A 61 -5.58 -57.01 -20.02
CA ASN A 61 -6.95 -57.27 -19.53
C ASN A 61 -7.18 -56.92 -18.03
N GLU A 62 -8.43 -57.03 -17.60
CA GLU A 62 -8.97 -56.89 -16.21
C GLU A 62 -8.32 -57.92 -15.24
N ASP A 63 -8.34 -57.81 -13.90
CA ASP A 63 -9.50 -57.62 -13.00
C ASP A 63 -9.03 -57.38 -11.52
N SER A 64 -9.98 -57.36 -10.58
CA SER A 64 -9.92 -57.31 -9.11
C SER A 64 -9.27 -58.56 -8.45
N ASP A 65 -8.99 -58.68 -7.13
CA ASP A 65 -9.81 -58.35 -5.94
C ASP A 65 -9.00 -58.26 -4.60
N PHE A 66 -9.71 -58.26 -3.46
CA PHE A 66 -9.30 -57.75 -2.13
C PHE A 66 -8.75 -58.81 -1.11
N GLU A 67 -8.39 -58.31 0.07
CA GLU A 67 -7.55 -58.84 1.19
C GLU A 67 -7.53 -60.31 1.69
N ASP A 68 -6.32 -60.63 2.21
CA ASP A 68 -5.93 -61.39 3.43
C ASP A 68 -6.15 -62.92 3.58
N SER A 69 -5.05 -63.62 3.91
CA SER A 69 -5.05 -64.72 4.88
C SER A 69 -3.67 -65.02 5.50
N LEU A 70 -3.41 -64.42 6.67
CA LEU A 70 -2.91 -65.08 7.89
C LEU A 70 -1.58 -65.89 7.89
N ARG A 71 -0.59 -65.30 8.61
CA ARG A 71 0.25 -65.93 9.67
C ARG A 71 1.06 -67.22 9.37
N ARG A 72 2.40 -67.11 9.34
CA ARG A 72 3.44 -67.85 10.13
C ARG A 72 4.84 -67.68 9.50
N ASN A 73 6.01 -67.90 10.14
CA ASN A 73 6.52 -67.75 11.53
C ASN A 73 8.06 -68.02 11.49
N VAL A 74 8.82 -67.79 12.59
CA VAL A 74 10.22 -68.25 12.83
C VAL A 74 11.31 -67.54 11.95
N LYS A 75 12.09 -66.57 12.48
CA LYS A 75 13.38 -66.67 13.25
C LYS A 75 14.53 -67.27 12.39
N LYS A 76 15.82 -66.89 12.49
CA LYS A 76 16.67 -66.48 13.65
C LYS A 76 18.06 -66.02 13.09
N ARG A 77 18.72 -64.93 13.52
CA ARG A 77 19.67 -64.74 14.67
C ARG A 77 20.17 -63.27 14.59
N ALA A 78 20.23 -62.43 15.63
CA ALA A 78 21.08 -62.46 16.84
C ALA A 78 22.59 -62.25 16.53
N ALA A 79 23.37 -61.38 17.21
CA ALA A 79 23.20 -60.68 18.51
C ALA A 79 23.94 -59.29 18.51
N LYS A 80 24.13 -58.50 19.59
CA LYS A 80 24.01 -58.67 21.06
C LYS A 80 23.91 -57.29 21.78
N GLN A 81 23.38 -57.23 23.01
CA GLN A 81 23.36 -56.05 23.90
C GLN A 81 24.01 -56.35 25.26
N PRO A 82 24.45 -55.30 26.02
CA PRO A 82 24.43 -55.27 27.49
C PRO A 82 23.25 -54.43 28.05
N PRO A 83 22.86 -54.58 29.34
CA PRO A 83 21.47 -54.35 29.78
C PRO A 83 21.19 -53.04 30.55
N LYS A 84 19.89 -52.73 30.73
CA LYS A 84 19.36 -51.75 31.71
C LYS A 84 19.14 -52.39 33.09
N ALA A 85 19.21 -51.58 34.15
CA ALA A 85 18.74 -51.91 35.50
C ALA A 85 17.70 -50.88 35.99
N VAL A 86 16.88 -51.27 36.97
CA VAL A 86 15.73 -50.51 37.48
C VAL A 86 16.01 -49.96 38.89
N PRO A 87 15.50 -48.76 39.23
CA PRO A 87 15.07 -48.46 40.58
C PRO A 87 13.59 -48.07 40.64
N ALA A 88 12.83 -48.66 41.57
CA ALA A 88 11.42 -48.35 41.79
C ALA A 88 11.23 -47.11 42.68
N ALA A 89 10.26 -46.25 42.36
CA ALA A 89 9.87 -45.12 43.19
C ALA A 89 8.98 -45.58 44.36
N LYS A 90 9.33 -45.22 45.60
CA LYS A 90 8.57 -45.56 46.81
C LYS A 90 7.50 -44.51 47.13
N HIS A 91 6.44 -44.94 47.83
CA HIS A 91 5.43 -44.05 48.42
C HIS A 91 6.03 -42.90 49.24
N ARG A 92 5.34 -41.75 49.25
CA ARG A 92 5.27 -40.87 50.42
C ARG A 92 3.80 -40.60 50.78
N LYS A 93 3.49 -40.65 52.08
CA LYS A 93 2.14 -40.42 52.63
C LYS A 93 1.87 -38.93 52.83
N LYS A 94 0.57 -38.62 52.98
CA LYS A 94 -0.03 -37.34 53.42
C LYS A 94 0.85 -36.52 54.38
N GLN A 95 0.91 -35.20 54.13
CA GLN A 95 0.77 -34.21 55.19
C GLN A 95 -0.38 -33.27 54.82
N ALA A 96 -1.26 -32.99 55.78
CA ALA A 96 -2.35 -32.04 55.62
C ALA A 96 -1.96 -30.70 56.24
N ARG A 97 -2.46 -29.59 55.70
CA ARG A 97 -2.38 -28.28 56.36
C ARG A 97 -3.64 -27.44 56.13
N THR A 98 -4.65 -27.74 56.95
CA THR A 98 -5.66 -26.81 57.49
C THR A 98 -6.18 -25.71 56.57
N VAL A 99 -7.41 -25.92 56.07
CA VAL A 99 -8.37 -24.83 55.81
C VAL A 99 -8.61 -24.06 57.12
N PRO A 100 -8.65 -22.72 57.14
CA PRO A 100 -9.20 -21.97 58.26
C PRO A 100 -10.73 -22.10 58.23
N SER A 101 -11.31 -22.80 59.20
CA SER A 101 -12.77 -22.93 59.29
C SER A 101 -13.40 -21.64 59.84
N GLY A 102 -14.32 -21.06 59.07
CA GLY A 102 -15.13 -19.89 59.44
C GLY A 102 -16.44 -19.97 58.66
N ASN A 103 -17.55 -20.08 59.39
CA ASN A 103 -18.85 -20.53 58.87
C ASN A 103 -19.36 -19.80 57.61
N GLY A 104 -19.81 -20.60 56.65
CA GLY A 104 -20.69 -20.21 55.55
C GLY A 104 -21.19 -21.47 54.86
N LYS A 105 -22.49 -21.74 54.94
CA LYS A 105 -23.13 -22.73 54.07
C LYS A 105 -23.53 -22.01 52.79
N ASP A 106 -23.00 -22.47 51.67
CA ASP A 106 -23.70 -22.46 50.38
C ASP A 106 -23.33 -23.76 49.67
N GLU A 107 -24.33 -24.43 49.10
CA GLU A 107 -24.11 -25.60 48.26
C GLU A 107 -23.65 -25.11 46.89
N SER A 108 -22.48 -25.57 46.43
CA SER A 108 -21.92 -25.13 45.15
C SER A 108 -22.70 -25.74 43.99
N VAL A 109 -23.74 -25.03 43.55
CA VAL A 109 -24.46 -25.27 42.30
C VAL A 109 -23.45 -25.46 41.16
N PRO A 110 -23.61 -26.47 40.28
CA PRO A 110 -22.74 -26.65 39.12
C PRO A 110 -22.63 -25.36 38.31
N SER A 111 -21.42 -25.00 37.88
CA SER A 111 -21.20 -23.75 37.15
C SER A 111 -21.80 -23.83 35.75
N THR A 112 -22.94 -23.17 35.55
CA THR A 112 -23.75 -23.11 34.30
C THR A 112 -23.05 -22.52 33.07
N ASN A 113 -21.74 -22.28 33.15
CA ASN A 113 -20.88 -21.69 32.12
C ASN A 113 -19.70 -22.60 31.73
N TYR A 114 -19.58 -23.82 32.27
CA TYR A 114 -18.39 -24.67 32.14
C TYR A 114 -17.95 -24.86 30.68
N LEU A 115 -18.85 -25.32 29.81
CA LEU A 115 -18.58 -25.52 28.39
C LEU A 115 -18.07 -24.25 27.67
N PHE A 116 -18.67 -23.08 27.96
CA PHE A 116 -18.24 -21.80 27.37
C PHE A 116 -16.85 -21.37 27.83
N ASP A 117 -16.58 -21.39 29.14
CA ASP A 117 -15.27 -21.01 29.67
C ASP A 117 -14.17 -22.03 29.28
N ALA A 118 -14.52 -23.30 29.11
CA ALA A 118 -13.62 -24.34 28.59
C ALA A 118 -13.22 -24.07 27.13
N VAL A 119 -14.17 -23.83 26.22
CA VAL A 119 -13.92 -23.48 24.80
C VAL A 119 -13.17 -22.15 24.68
N LYS A 120 -13.52 -21.14 25.49
CA LYS A 120 -12.87 -19.82 25.53
C LYS A 120 -11.44 -19.87 26.06
N ALA A 121 -11.15 -20.71 27.04
CA ALA A 121 -9.79 -20.96 27.49
C ALA A 121 -9.01 -21.81 26.46
N ALA A 122 -9.67 -22.78 25.82
CA ALA A 122 -9.11 -23.75 24.88
C ALA A 122 -7.80 -24.35 25.42
N ARG A 123 -7.93 -25.01 26.58
CA ARG A 123 -6.84 -25.66 27.34
C ARG A 123 -6.85 -27.19 27.20
N SER A 124 -8.01 -27.77 26.94
CA SER A 124 -8.25 -29.20 26.71
C SER A 124 -8.28 -29.52 25.21
N CYS A 125 -8.27 -30.82 24.87
CA CYS A 125 -8.64 -31.27 23.52
C CYS A 125 -10.15 -31.05 23.32
N MET A 126 -10.56 -30.54 22.15
CA MET A 126 -12.00 -30.34 21.86
C MET A 126 -12.78 -31.65 21.83
N GLN A 127 -12.17 -32.75 21.36
CA GLN A 127 -12.82 -34.07 21.39
C GLN A 127 -13.12 -34.49 22.83
N SER A 128 -12.12 -34.47 23.72
CA SER A 128 -12.32 -34.84 25.13
C SER A 128 -13.33 -33.97 25.90
N LEU A 129 -13.57 -32.73 25.44
CA LEU A 129 -14.60 -31.85 26.01
C LEU A 129 -16.00 -32.22 25.50
N VAL A 130 -16.12 -32.63 24.24
CA VAL A 130 -17.37 -33.20 23.69
C VAL A 130 -17.64 -34.59 24.28
N ASP A 131 -16.61 -35.41 24.50
CA ASP A 131 -16.72 -36.72 25.13
C ASP A 131 -17.24 -36.57 26.59
N GLU A 132 -16.67 -35.64 27.37
CA GLU A 132 -17.13 -35.29 28.73
C GLU A 132 -18.58 -34.80 28.74
N TRP A 133 -18.97 -33.94 27.79
CA TRP A 133 -20.36 -33.49 27.65
C TRP A 133 -21.30 -34.64 27.26
N LEU A 134 -20.88 -35.56 26.37
CA LEU A 134 -21.65 -36.74 25.97
C LEU A 134 -21.82 -37.75 27.12
N GLU A 135 -20.83 -37.90 28.00
CA GLU A 135 -20.95 -38.71 29.21
C GLU A 135 -21.95 -38.09 30.20
N ASN A 136 -22.03 -36.76 30.30
CA ASN A 136 -23.02 -36.06 31.14
C ASN A 136 -24.43 -36.10 30.53
N TYR A 137 -24.56 -35.87 29.22
CA TYR A 137 -25.82 -35.97 28.48
C TYR A 137 -26.46 -37.37 28.62
N LYS A 138 -25.65 -38.44 28.61
CA LYS A 138 -26.11 -39.83 28.84
C LYS A 138 -26.52 -40.14 30.30
N GLN A 139 -26.36 -39.19 31.22
CA GLN A 139 -26.83 -39.29 32.62
C GLN A 139 -28.12 -38.47 32.83
N ASP A 140 -28.22 -37.29 32.21
CA ASP A 140 -29.43 -36.48 32.14
C ASP A 140 -29.44 -35.69 30.81
N GLU A 141 -30.27 -36.16 29.88
CA GLU A 141 -30.39 -35.63 28.51
C GLU A 141 -30.88 -34.17 28.51
N ASN A 142 -31.76 -33.83 29.45
CA ASN A 142 -32.33 -32.49 29.58
C ASN A 142 -31.29 -31.51 30.17
N ALA A 143 -30.56 -31.93 31.21
CA ALA A 143 -29.51 -31.10 31.80
C ALA A 143 -28.31 -30.92 30.84
N GLY A 144 -27.90 -31.99 30.13
CA GLY A 144 -26.86 -31.94 29.12
C GLY A 144 -27.22 -30.99 27.97
N PHE A 145 -28.44 -31.10 27.43
CA PHE A 145 -28.89 -30.19 26.38
C PHE A 145 -29.05 -28.74 26.88
N LEU A 146 -29.51 -28.52 28.11
CA LEU A 146 -29.58 -27.19 28.71
C LEU A 146 -28.20 -26.52 28.87
N GLU A 147 -27.12 -27.28 29.14
CA GLU A 147 -25.76 -26.74 29.08
C GLU A 147 -25.39 -26.33 27.64
N LEU A 148 -25.77 -27.12 26.63
CA LEU A 148 -25.49 -26.81 25.21
C LEU A 148 -26.25 -25.57 24.73
N ILE A 149 -27.53 -25.41 25.10
CA ILE A 149 -28.32 -24.19 24.88
C ILE A 149 -27.57 -22.99 25.50
N ASN A 150 -27.25 -23.08 26.79
CA ASN A 150 -26.58 -22.00 27.49
C ASN A 150 -25.19 -21.68 26.91
N PHE A 151 -24.44 -22.67 26.41
CA PHE A 151 -23.19 -22.44 25.69
C PHE A 151 -23.39 -21.54 24.45
N PHE A 152 -24.41 -21.78 23.62
CA PHE A 152 -24.70 -20.91 22.48
C PHE A 152 -25.15 -19.51 22.91
N ILE A 153 -26.03 -19.40 23.91
CA ILE A 153 -26.47 -18.10 24.46
C ILE A 153 -25.30 -17.29 25.06
N ARG A 154 -24.36 -17.96 25.73
CA ARG A 154 -23.09 -17.36 26.20
C ARG A 154 -22.15 -16.98 25.05
N ALA A 155 -22.08 -17.77 23.99
CA ALA A 155 -21.30 -17.43 22.79
C ALA A 155 -21.83 -16.16 22.10
N CYS A 156 -23.13 -15.90 22.16
CA CYS A 156 -23.76 -14.66 21.73
C CYS A 156 -23.45 -13.46 22.65
N GLY A 157 -22.76 -13.66 23.78
CA GLY A 157 -22.43 -12.61 24.75
C GLY A 157 -23.50 -12.34 25.81
N CYS A 158 -24.62 -13.08 25.80
CA CYS A 158 -25.71 -12.84 26.75
C CYS A 158 -25.28 -13.15 28.20
N LYS A 159 -25.72 -12.29 29.13
CA LYS A 159 -25.39 -12.35 30.56
C LYS A 159 -26.39 -13.18 31.38
N SER A 160 -27.64 -13.34 30.93
CA SER A 160 -28.57 -14.29 31.52
C SER A 160 -28.36 -15.71 30.98
N THR A 161 -29.17 -16.65 31.46
CA THR A 161 -29.10 -18.09 31.19
C THR A 161 -30.49 -18.68 31.18
N VAL A 162 -30.77 -19.57 30.23
CA VAL A 162 -32.03 -20.34 30.21
C VAL A 162 -32.06 -21.24 31.43
N THR A 163 -33.10 -21.12 32.26
CA THR A 163 -33.24 -21.92 33.48
C THR A 163 -33.93 -23.27 33.19
N PRO A 164 -33.82 -24.27 34.09
CA PRO A 164 -34.53 -25.54 33.96
C PRO A 164 -36.05 -25.42 33.94
N GLU A 165 -36.60 -24.32 34.48
CA GLU A 165 -38.02 -23.98 34.40
C GLU A 165 -38.38 -23.45 33.02
N MET A 166 -37.67 -22.42 32.53
CA MET A 166 -37.87 -21.85 31.19
C MET A 166 -37.83 -22.94 30.11
N PHE A 167 -36.80 -23.79 30.15
CA PHE A 167 -36.62 -24.90 29.21
C PHE A 167 -37.76 -25.94 29.23
N LYS A 168 -38.55 -26.02 30.32
CA LYS A 168 -39.69 -26.96 30.45
C LYS A 168 -41.05 -26.32 30.21
N THR A 169 -41.16 -25.00 30.24
CA THR A 169 -42.46 -24.30 30.18
C THR A 169 -42.59 -23.27 29.06
N MET A 170 -41.51 -22.95 28.34
CA MET A 170 -41.49 -21.93 27.28
C MET A 170 -41.03 -22.54 25.95
N SER A 171 -41.59 -22.03 24.85
CA SER A 171 -41.10 -22.28 23.50
C SER A 171 -39.76 -21.57 23.24
N ASN A 172 -39.02 -22.03 22.23
CA ASN A 172 -37.79 -21.35 21.79
C ASN A 172 -38.02 -19.86 21.47
N SER A 173 -39.17 -19.49 20.91
CA SER A 173 -39.58 -18.09 20.67
C SER A 173 -39.67 -17.26 21.95
N GLU A 174 -40.36 -17.77 22.98
CA GLU A 174 -40.51 -17.08 24.27
C GLU A 174 -39.18 -16.99 25.03
N ILE A 175 -38.36 -18.05 24.96
CA ILE A 175 -36.99 -18.06 25.52
C ILE A 175 -36.13 -16.98 24.83
N ILE A 176 -36.15 -16.89 23.50
CA ILE A 176 -35.38 -15.89 22.74
C ILE A 176 -35.88 -14.48 23.01
N GLN A 177 -37.19 -14.27 23.20
CA GLN A 177 -37.74 -12.98 23.61
C GLN A 177 -37.24 -12.59 25.01
N HIS A 178 -37.36 -13.45 26.01
CA HIS A 178 -36.86 -13.20 27.37
C HIS A 178 -35.36 -12.91 27.39
N LEU A 179 -34.56 -13.68 26.64
CA LEU A 179 -33.12 -13.46 26.50
C LEU A 179 -32.77 -12.17 25.73
N THR A 180 -33.70 -11.64 24.92
CA THR A 180 -33.57 -10.35 24.21
C THR A 180 -33.90 -9.19 25.13
N GLU A 181 -34.96 -9.30 25.94
CA GLU A 181 -35.34 -8.32 26.96
C GLU A 181 -34.27 -8.19 28.05
N GLU A 182 -33.61 -9.29 28.43
CA GLU A 182 -32.45 -9.29 29.33
C GLU A 182 -31.09 -8.98 28.66
N PHE A 183 -31.06 -8.69 27.34
CA PHE A 183 -29.82 -8.42 26.59
C PHE A 183 -29.24 -7.02 26.85
N ASN A 184 -29.00 -6.70 28.12
CA ASN A 184 -28.58 -5.39 28.59
C ASN A 184 -27.09 -5.13 28.26
N GLU A 185 -26.84 -4.62 27.05
CA GLU A 185 -25.51 -4.25 26.55
C GLU A 185 -25.00 -2.93 27.15
N ASP A 186 -24.03 -3.01 28.06
CA ASP A 186 -23.17 -1.87 28.42
C ASP A 186 -22.28 -1.42 27.22
N SER A 187 -22.17 -2.26 26.19
CA SER A 187 -21.34 -2.09 25.00
C SER A 187 -21.70 -3.10 23.90
N GLY A 188 -21.80 -2.67 22.64
CA GLY A 188 -22.07 -3.52 21.45
C GLY A 188 -20.94 -4.47 21.01
N ASP A 189 -20.13 -4.95 21.95
CA ASP A 189 -19.01 -5.88 21.75
C ASP A 189 -19.37 -7.26 22.33
N TYR A 190 -19.58 -8.26 21.46
CA TYR A 190 -19.91 -9.64 21.82
C TYR A 190 -18.78 -10.60 21.38
N PRO A 191 -18.73 -11.87 21.84
CA PRO A 191 -17.54 -12.74 21.71
C PRO A 191 -16.94 -12.96 20.32
N LEU A 192 -17.69 -12.72 19.24
CA LEU A 192 -17.21 -12.80 17.85
C LEU A 192 -16.65 -11.48 17.30
N THR A 193 -17.08 -10.32 17.81
CA THR A 193 -16.55 -9.00 17.41
C THR A 193 -15.49 -8.47 18.37
N ALA A 194 -15.53 -8.89 19.64
CA ALA A 194 -14.76 -8.33 20.73
C ALA A 194 -13.22 -8.32 20.45
N PRO A 195 -12.54 -7.18 20.65
CA PRO A 195 -11.15 -7.04 20.24
C PRO A 195 -10.18 -7.78 21.17
N GLY A 196 -9.48 -8.79 20.66
CA GLY A 196 -8.29 -9.35 21.32
C GLY A 196 -7.82 -10.71 20.79
N PRO A 197 -6.57 -11.13 21.09
CA PRO A 197 -6.06 -12.45 20.70
C PRO A 197 -6.86 -13.62 21.32
N SER A 198 -7.40 -13.43 22.53
CA SER A 198 -8.26 -14.40 23.21
C SER A 198 -9.57 -14.63 22.47
N TRP A 199 -10.22 -13.58 22.00
CA TRP A 199 -11.49 -13.67 21.27
C TRP A 199 -11.29 -14.24 19.85
N LYS A 200 -10.20 -13.87 19.16
CA LYS A 200 -9.82 -14.54 17.91
C LYS A 200 -9.52 -16.03 18.09
N LYS A 201 -8.94 -16.45 19.23
CA LYS A 201 -8.79 -17.87 19.57
C LYS A 201 -10.15 -18.52 19.87
N PHE A 202 -11.04 -17.84 20.59
CA PHE A 202 -12.39 -18.32 20.87
C PHE A 202 -13.18 -18.57 19.58
N GLN A 203 -13.21 -17.64 18.62
CA GLN A 203 -13.90 -17.82 17.33
C GLN A 203 -13.46 -19.11 16.61
N GLY A 204 -12.14 -19.38 16.54
CA GLY A 204 -11.63 -20.64 15.97
C GLY A 204 -12.01 -21.88 16.79
N SER A 205 -11.99 -21.77 18.13
CA SER A 205 -12.32 -22.88 19.05
C SER A 205 -13.82 -23.20 19.06
N PHE A 206 -14.68 -22.19 18.88
CA PHE A 206 -16.13 -22.31 18.74
C PHE A 206 -16.51 -23.06 17.46
N CYS A 207 -15.95 -22.65 16.32
CA CYS A 207 -16.13 -23.37 15.05
C CYS A 207 -15.65 -24.83 15.12
N GLU A 208 -14.51 -25.09 15.79
CA GLU A 208 -13.98 -26.44 15.97
C GLU A 208 -14.81 -27.27 16.96
N PHE A 209 -15.39 -26.66 18.00
CA PHE A 209 -16.31 -27.33 18.92
C PHE A 209 -17.58 -27.82 18.21
N VAL A 210 -18.29 -26.94 17.48
CA VAL A 210 -19.51 -27.31 16.73
C VAL A 210 -19.24 -28.45 15.74
N LYS A 211 -18.08 -28.39 15.05
CA LYS A 211 -17.61 -29.46 14.15
C LYS A 211 -17.30 -30.77 14.89
N THR A 212 -16.65 -30.71 16.05
CA THR A 212 -16.28 -31.89 16.83
C THR A 212 -17.50 -32.57 17.46
N PHE A 213 -18.50 -31.78 17.88
CA PHE A 213 -19.80 -32.22 18.38
C PHE A 213 -20.50 -33.14 17.38
N VAL A 214 -20.77 -32.67 16.16
CA VAL A 214 -21.42 -33.47 15.10
C VAL A 214 -20.66 -34.78 14.84
N TYR A 215 -19.32 -34.76 14.85
CA TYR A 215 -18.53 -35.96 14.62
C TYR A 215 -18.55 -36.99 15.76
N GLN A 216 -18.75 -36.61 17.02
CA GLN A 216 -18.95 -37.62 18.07
C GLN A 216 -20.37 -38.18 18.06
N CYS A 217 -21.36 -37.40 17.60
CA CYS A 217 -22.75 -37.83 17.46
C CYS A 217 -23.01 -38.74 16.24
N GLN A 218 -22.12 -38.76 15.22
CA GLN A 218 -22.39 -39.32 13.88
C GLN A 218 -22.77 -40.81 13.79
N TYR A 219 -22.61 -41.57 14.88
CA TYR A 219 -22.87 -43.02 14.96
C TYR A 219 -24.08 -43.40 15.83
N SER A 220 -24.81 -42.42 16.37
CA SER A 220 -26.11 -42.62 17.04
C SER A 220 -26.89 -41.31 17.13
N LEU A 221 -26.41 -40.37 17.95
CA LEU A 221 -27.12 -39.17 18.39
C LEU A 221 -27.42 -38.12 17.29
N LEU A 222 -27.10 -38.40 16.03
CA LEU A 222 -27.64 -37.62 14.90
C LEU A 222 -29.01 -38.11 14.43
N TYR A 223 -29.37 -39.38 14.66
CA TYR A 223 -30.58 -40.02 14.14
C TYR A 223 -31.67 -40.22 15.20
N ASP A 224 -31.34 -39.99 16.48
CA ASP A 224 -32.27 -40.11 17.62
C ASP A 224 -33.27 -38.92 17.73
N GLY A 225 -33.24 -37.98 16.77
CA GLY A 225 -34.02 -36.74 16.74
C GLY A 225 -33.57 -35.71 17.77
N PHE A 226 -33.74 -36.03 19.06
CA PHE A 226 -33.20 -35.25 20.17
C PHE A 226 -31.70 -35.56 20.36
N PRO A 227 -30.79 -34.56 20.43
CA PRO A 227 -31.04 -33.13 20.62
C PRO A 227 -30.86 -32.29 19.33
N MET A 228 -30.75 -32.93 18.16
CA MET A 228 -30.37 -32.24 16.92
C MET A 228 -31.47 -31.35 16.36
N ASP A 229 -32.72 -31.82 16.35
CA ASP A 229 -33.85 -31.04 15.81
C ASP A 229 -34.13 -29.80 16.67
N ASP A 230 -34.09 -29.93 17.99
CA ASP A 230 -34.21 -28.81 18.93
C ASP A 230 -33.03 -27.84 18.83
N LEU A 231 -31.80 -28.33 18.63
CA LEU A 231 -30.64 -27.47 18.41
C LEU A 231 -30.77 -26.67 17.11
N ILE A 232 -31.20 -27.31 16.02
CA ILE A 232 -31.45 -26.65 14.73
C ILE A 232 -32.58 -25.63 14.88
N SER A 233 -33.66 -25.98 15.58
CA SER A 233 -34.80 -25.09 15.83
C SER A 233 -34.40 -23.84 16.66
N LEU A 234 -33.59 -24.02 17.71
CA LEU A 234 -33.04 -22.92 18.49
C LEU A 234 -32.11 -22.03 17.66
N LEU A 235 -31.23 -22.63 16.84
CA LEU A 235 -30.31 -21.87 15.98
C LEU A 235 -31.05 -21.11 14.87
N ILE A 236 -32.13 -21.65 14.31
CA ILE A 236 -33.02 -20.95 13.37
C ILE A 236 -33.63 -19.73 14.07
N GLY A 237 -34.29 -19.91 15.23
CA GLY A 237 -34.90 -18.80 15.96
C GLY A 237 -33.90 -17.70 16.36
N LEU A 238 -32.72 -18.08 16.87
CA LEU A 238 -31.65 -17.12 17.19
C LEU A 238 -31.11 -16.41 15.93
N SER A 239 -31.19 -17.04 14.76
CA SER A 239 -30.77 -16.45 13.48
C SER A 239 -31.80 -15.49 12.89
N ASP A 240 -33.03 -15.45 13.37
CA ASP A 240 -34.03 -14.46 12.97
C ASP A 240 -34.20 -13.31 13.96
N SER A 241 -33.61 -13.43 15.17
CA SER A 241 -33.58 -12.36 16.16
C SER A 241 -33.01 -11.04 15.60
N GLN A 242 -33.66 -9.93 15.94
CA GLN A 242 -33.17 -8.59 15.58
C GLN A 242 -31.82 -8.25 16.26
N VAL A 243 -31.51 -8.88 17.40
CA VAL A 243 -30.25 -8.70 18.12
C VAL A 243 -29.08 -9.23 17.27
N ARG A 244 -28.21 -8.30 16.84
CA ARG A 244 -27.01 -8.60 16.03
C ARG A 244 -26.16 -9.75 16.61
N ALA A 245 -25.99 -9.77 17.92
CA ALA A 245 -25.13 -10.73 18.61
C ALA A 245 -25.68 -12.16 18.59
N PHE A 246 -27.00 -12.35 18.79
CA PHE A 246 -27.67 -13.63 18.58
C PHE A 246 -27.58 -14.04 17.10
N ARG A 247 -27.97 -13.15 16.19
CA ARG A 247 -28.07 -13.46 14.76
C ARG A 247 -26.76 -13.84 14.09
N HIS A 248 -25.67 -13.11 14.38
CA HIS A 248 -24.35 -13.42 13.84
C HIS A 248 -23.81 -14.76 14.40
N THR A 249 -23.97 -14.99 15.71
CA THR A 249 -23.39 -16.17 16.37
C THR A 249 -24.13 -17.46 16.03
N SER A 250 -25.47 -17.42 16.00
CA SER A 250 -26.30 -18.54 15.57
C SER A 250 -26.11 -18.86 14.09
N THR A 251 -25.99 -17.86 13.21
CA THR A 251 -25.65 -18.10 11.79
C THR A 251 -24.29 -18.78 11.67
N LEU A 252 -23.26 -18.31 12.38
CA LEU A 252 -21.94 -18.96 12.37
C LEU A 252 -22.01 -20.41 12.88
N ALA A 253 -22.76 -20.67 13.96
CA ALA A 253 -23.00 -22.02 14.47
C ALA A 253 -23.71 -22.91 13.44
N ALA A 254 -24.84 -22.46 12.90
CA ALA A 254 -25.65 -23.20 11.94
C ALA A 254 -24.89 -23.51 10.64
N MET A 255 -24.13 -22.55 10.10
CA MET A 255 -23.32 -22.80 8.89
C MET A 255 -22.17 -23.78 9.17
N LYS A 256 -21.58 -23.78 10.39
CA LYS A 256 -20.57 -24.79 10.80
C LYS A 256 -21.17 -26.16 11.11
N LEU A 257 -22.41 -26.21 11.60
CA LEU A 257 -23.20 -27.43 11.78
C LEU A 257 -23.48 -28.07 10.41
N MET A 258 -24.00 -27.29 9.46
CA MET A 258 -24.21 -27.65 8.06
C MET A 258 -22.92 -28.16 7.39
N THR A 259 -21.81 -27.42 7.49
CA THR A 259 -20.47 -27.84 7.02
C THR A 259 -20.00 -29.20 7.56
N SER A 260 -20.52 -29.62 8.71
CA SER A 260 -20.19 -30.90 9.34
C SER A 260 -21.16 -32.00 8.89
N LEU A 261 -22.46 -31.71 8.82
CA LEU A 261 -23.49 -32.61 8.27
C LEU A 261 -23.21 -32.98 6.80
N VAL A 262 -22.80 -32.01 5.95
CA VAL A 262 -22.41 -32.23 4.55
C VAL A 262 -21.29 -33.28 4.42
N LYS A 263 -20.41 -33.41 5.42
CA LYS A 263 -19.35 -34.43 5.45
C LYS A 263 -19.82 -35.77 5.95
N VAL A 264 -20.73 -35.80 6.93
CA VAL A 264 -21.39 -37.04 7.35
C VAL A 264 -22.19 -37.62 6.18
N ALA A 265 -22.95 -36.80 5.44
CA ALA A 265 -23.65 -37.19 4.21
C ALA A 265 -22.69 -37.74 3.14
N LEU A 266 -21.54 -37.09 2.90
CA LEU A 266 -20.52 -37.61 1.99
C LEU A 266 -19.96 -38.97 2.46
N GLN A 267 -19.72 -39.14 3.77
CA GLN A 267 -19.25 -40.41 4.35
C GLN A 267 -20.31 -41.52 4.24
N LEU A 268 -21.58 -41.22 4.55
CA LEU A 268 -22.72 -42.12 4.37
C LEU A 268 -22.89 -42.55 2.91
N SER A 269 -22.83 -41.61 1.97
CA SER A 269 -22.83 -41.87 0.52
C SER A 269 -21.71 -42.84 0.12
N LEU A 270 -20.48 -42.65 0.63
CA LEU A 270 -19.37 -43.55 0.36
C LEU A 270 -19.54 -44.93 1.04
N HIS A 271 -20.15 -45.01 2.22
CA HIS A 271 -20.47 -46.28 2.88
C HIS A 271 -21.58 -47.05 2.15
N LYS A 272 -22.59 -46.34 1.64
CA LYS A 272 -23.68 -46.84 0.80
C LYS A 272 -23.16 -47.38 -0.54
N ASP A 273 -22.25 -46.66 -1.22
CA ASP A 273 -21.60 -47.15 -2.45
C ASP A 273 -20.75 -48.41 -2.21
N ASN A 274 -20.06 -48.48 -1.08
CA ASN A 274 -19.28 -49.67 -0.73
C ASN A 274 -20.18 -50.86 -0.32
N ASN A 275 -21.32 -50.62 0.35
CA ASN A 275 -22.36 -51.63 0.55
C ASN A 275 -22.94 -52.12 -0.79
N GLN A 276 -23.22 -51.21 -1.74
CA GLN A 276 -23.73 -51.53 -3.07
C GLN A 276 -22.79 -52.53 -3.77
N ARG A 277 -21.49 -52.22 -3.82
CA ARG A 277 -20.46 -53.10 -4.40
C ARG A 277 -20.36 -54.45 -3.68
N GLN A 278 -20.39 -54.46 -2.34
CA GLN A 278 -20.33 -55.71 -1.56
C GLN A 278 -21.55 -56.61 -1.81
N TYR A 279 -22.74 -56.03 -1.92
CA TYR A 279 -23.97 -56.75 -2.27
C TYR A 279 -23.93 -57.28 -3.71
N GLU A 280 -23.44 -56.49 -4.67
CA GLU A 280 -23.29 -56.93 -6.06
C GLU A 280 -22.27 -58.06 -6.18
N ALA A 281 -21.12 -57.97 -5.51
CA ALA A 281 -20.13 -59.04 -5.45
C ALA A 281 -20.70 -60.33 -4.83
N GLU A 282 -21.44 -60.24 -3.72
CA GLU A 282 -22.08 -61.41 -3.10
C GLU A 282 -23.23 -61.98 -3.96
N ARG A 283 -24.01 -61.11 -4.64
CA ARG A 283 -25.07 -61.48 -5.58
C ARG A 283 -24.52 -62.21 -6.81
N ASN A 284 -23.39 -61.77 -7.34
CA ASN A 284 -22.80 -62.29 -8.58
C ASN A 284 -22.10 -63.65 -8.39
N LYS A 285 -21.87 -64.10 -7.15
CA LYS A 285 -21.41 -65.46 -6.86
C LYS A 285 -22.38 -66.52 -7.38
N GLY A 286 -21.82 -67.69 -7.74
CA GLY A 286 -22.60 -68.86 -8.13
C GLY A 286 -23.50 -69.39 -7.00
N PRO A 287 -24.56 -70.17 -7.30
CA PRO A 287 -25.57 -70.58 -6.33
C PRO A 287 -25.03 -71.31 -5.10
N GLU A 288 -23.93 -72.06 -5.24
CA GLU A 288 -23.29 -72.84 -4.18
C GLU A 288 -22.37 -71.99 -3.27
N GLN A 289 -22.02 -70.76 -3.67
CA GLN A 289 -21.07 -69.87 -2.97
C GLN A 289 -21.71 -68.59 -2.45
N ARG A 290 -22.97 -68.31 -2.80
CA ARG A 290 -23.74 -67.14 -2.39
C ARG A 290 -24.37 -67.37 -1.02
N ALA A 291 -24.02 -66.57 -0.02
CA ALA A 291 -24.64 -66.65 1.31
C ALA A 291 -25.93 -65.79 1.36
N PRO A 292 -27.14 -66.38 1.47
CA PRO A 292 -28.40 -65.61 1.44
C PRO A 292 -28.54 -64.68 2.65
N GLU A 293 -28.20 -65.14 3.86
CA GLU A 293 -28.19 -64.34 5.10
C GLU A 293 -27.26 -63.12 5.00
N ARG A 294 -26.14 -63.25 4.28
CA ARG A 294 -25.23 -62.13 3.99
C ARG A 294 -25.82 -61.17 2.97
N LEU A 295 -26.56 -61.68 1.99
CA LEU A 295 -27.26 -60.86 1.00
C LEU A 295 -28.37 -60.02 1.66
N GLU A 296 -29.11 -60.62 2.58
CA GLU A 296 -30.20 -60.01 3.36
C GLU A 296 -29.66 -58.94 4.32
N SER A 297 -28.65 -59.26 5.13
CA SER A 297 -28.00 -58.27 6.03
C SER A 297 -27.28 -57.13 5.30
N LEU A 298 -26.87 -57.32 4.04
CA LEU A 298 -26.38 -56.22 3.19
C LEU A 298 -27.51 -55.33 2.66
N LEU A 299 -28.71 -55.87 2.39
CA LEU A 299 -29.90 -55.08 2.05
C LEU A 299 -30.42 -54.30 3.25
N GLU A 300 -30.46 -54.93 4.43
CA GLU A 300 -30.88 -54.30 5.69
C GLU A 300 -29.99 -53.10 6.02
N LYS A 301 -28.66 -53.28 5.96
CA LYS A 301 -27.69 -52.17 6.11
C LYS A 301 -27.76 -51.12 5.00
N ARG A 302 -28.25 -51.45 3.81
CA ARG A 302 -28.50 -50.44 2.77
C ARG A 302 -29.71 -49.58 3.11
N LYS A 303 -30.75 -50.19 3.68
CA LYS A 303 -31.94 -49.49 4.15
C LYS A 303 -31.57 -48.56 5.31
N GLU A 304 -30.80 -49.04 6.28
CA GLU A 304 -30.18 -48.24 7.35
C GLU A 304 -29.38 -47.04 6.79
N PHE A 305 -28.46 -47.27 5.83
CA PHE A 305 -27.72 -46.18 5.17
C PHE A 305 -28.57 -45.26 4.26
N GLN A 306 -29.78 -45.66 3.87
CA GLN A 306 -30.71 -44.82 3.13
C GLN A 306 -31.50 -43.92 4.08
N GLU A 307 -32.03 -44.49 5.15
CA GLU A 307 -32.80 -43.76 6.18
C GLU A 307 -31.89 -42.72 6.87
N ASN A 308 -30.69 -43.12 7.32
CA ASN A 308 -29.69 -42.21 7.88
C ASN A 308 -29.24 -41.10 6.89
N GLN A 309 -29.31 -41.34 5.57
CA GLN A 309 -29.00 -40.32 4.57
C GLN A 309 -30.16 -39.32 4.44
N GLU A 310 -31.41 -39.80 4.45
CA GLU A 310 -32.62 -38.97 4.38
C GLU A 310 -32.74 -38.05 5.63
N ASP A 311 -32.39 -38.55 6.83
CA ASP A 311 -32.38 -37.74 8.06
C ASP A 311 -31.35 -36.59 8.01
N ILE A 312 -30.12 -36.89 7.56
CA ILE A 312 -29.06 -35.88 7.40
C ILE A 312 -29.45 -34.87 6.30
N GLU A 313 -30.07 -35.32 5.20
CA GLU A 313 -30.62 -34.43 4.17
C GLU A 313 -31.77 -33.57 4.68
N GLY A 314 -32.62 -34.09 5.58
CA GLY A 314 -33.65 -33.36 6.31
C GLY A 314 -33.06 -32.21 7.16
N MET A 315 -32.10 -32.53 8.04
CA MET A 315 -31.39 -31.53 8.85
C MET A 315 -30.68 -30.48 7.98
N MET A 316 -30.01 -30.90 6.90
CA MET A 316 -29.35 -29.98 5.96
C MET A 316 -30.36 -29.04 5.28
N ASN A 317 -31.53 -29.53 4.88
CA ASN A 317 -32.59 -28.75 4.25
C ASN A 317 -33.23 -27.76 5.26
N ALA A 318 -33.42 -28.17 6.51
CA ALA A 318 -33.90 -27.31 7.60
C ALA A 318 -32.95 -26.13 7.86
N ILE A 319 -31.64 -26.37 7.99
CA ILE A 319 -30.64 -25.30 8.17
C ILE A 319 -30.55 -24.42 6.91
N PHE A 320 -30.63 -25.02 5.71
CA PHE A 320 -30.53 -24.26 4.47
C PHE A 320 -31.72 -23.31 4.26
N ARG A 321 -32.96 -23.80 4.48
CA ARG A 321 -34.16 -22.98 4.38
C ARG A 321 -34.26 -21.99 5.54
N GLY A 322 -34.19 -22.47 6.78
CA GLY A 322 -34.42 -21.66 7.98
C GLY A 322 -33.33 -20.64 8.28
N VAL A 323 -32.07 -20.90 7.90
CA VAL A 323 -30.95 -19.97 8.14
C VAL A 323 -30.37 -19.42 6.84
N PHE A 324 -29.82 -20.27 5.97
CA PHE A 324 -29.01 -19.78 4.83
C PHE A 324 -29.82 -18.85 3.90
N VAL A 325 -31.03 -19.24 3.49
CA VAL A 325 -31.88 -18.50 2.53
C VAL A 325 -32.31 -17.11 3.05
N HIS A 326 -32.25 -16.86 4.35
CA HIS A 326 -32.51 -15.54 4.95
C HIS A 326 -31.20 -14.79 5.22
N ARG A 327 -30.17 -15.47 5.74
CA ARG A 327 -28.94 -14.84 6.25
C ARG A 327 -27.86 -14.58 5.18
N TYR A 328 -27.91 -15.22 4.01
CA TYR A 328 -27.03 -14.84 2.88
C TYR A 328 -27.26 -13.40 2.39
N ARG A 329 -28.45 -12.84 2.70
CA ARG A 329 -28.92 -11.49 2.38
C ARG A 329 -29.19 -10.64 3.63
N ASP A 330 -28.55 -10.94 4.76
CA ASP A 330 -28.63 -10.12 5.97
C ASP A 330 -28.16 -8.67 5.71
N ILE A 331 -28.64 -7.70 6.48
CA ILE A 331 -28.14 -6.32 6.45
C ILE A 331 -26.65 -6.28 6.78
N LEU A 332 -26.19 -7.17 7.67
CA LEU A 332 -24.81 -7.23 8.15
C LEU A 332 -23.88 -7.99 7.18
N PRO A 333 -22.81 -7.37 6.66
CA PRO A 333 -21.95 -7.97 5.65
C PRO A 333 -21.11 -9.13 6.20
N GLU A 334 -20.80 -9.15 7.51
CA GLU A 334 -20.04 -10.26 8.09
C GLU A 334 -20.86 -11.56 8.08
N ILE A 335 -22.18 -11.45 8.26
CA ILE A 335 -23.12 -12.59 8.20
C ILE A 335 -23.24 -13.11 6.76
N ARG A 336 -23.46 -12.21 5.79
CA ARG A 336 -23.48 -12.59 4.36
C ARG A 336 -22.18 -13.28 3.93
N ALA A 337 -21.04 -12.76 4.36
CA ALA A 337 -19.72 -13.33 4.08
C ALA A 337 -19.54 -14.75 4.66
N ILE A 338 -20.07 -15.04 5.86
CA ILE A 338 -20.04 -16.39 6.46
C ILE A 338 -20.86 -17.36 5.63
N CYS A 339 -22.10 -17.00 5.25
CA CYS A 339 -22.96 -17.86 4.44
C CYS A 339 -22.30 -18.24 3.10
N ILE A 340 -21.70 -17.28 2.40
CA ILE A 340 -21.02 -17.51 1.12
C ILE A 340 -19.75 -18.36 1.26
N GLU A 341 -18.98 -18.18 2.34
CA GLU A 341 -17.77 -18.97 2.60
C GLU A 341 -18.10 -20.46 2.78
N GLU A 342 -19.09 -20.76 3.62
CA GLU A 342 -19.47 -22.15 3.89
C GLU A 342 -20.19 -22.78 2.68
N LEU A 343 -21.01 -22.03 1.94
CA LEU A 343 -21.62 -22.52 0.70
C LEU A 343 -20.57 -22.95 -0.34
N GLY A 344 -19.55 -22.12 -0.56
CA GLY A 344 -18.42 -22.46 -1.44
C GLY A 344 -17.68 -23.72 -0.97
N TYR A 345 -17.57 -23.90 0.35
CA TYR A 345 -16.98 -25.08 0.94
C TYR A 345 -17.83 -26.35 0.78
N TRP A 346 -19.17 -26.26 0.84
CA TRP A 346 -20.07 -27.39 0.57
C TRP A 346 -19.97 -27.84 -0.89
N MET A 347 -19.98 -26.88 -1.83
CA MET A 347 -19.79 -27.14 -3.27
C MET A 347 -18.46 -27.83 -3.59
N GLN A 348 -17.37 -27.42 -2.92
CA GLN A 348 -16.06 -28.02 -3.10
C GLN A 348 -15.94 -29.40 -2.43
N SER A 349 -16.63 -29.62 -1.30
CA SER A 349 -16.53 -30.85 -0.51
C SER A 349 -17.42 -31.99 -1.00
N TYR A 350 -18.65 -31.69 -1.43
CA TYR A 350 -19.63 -32.70 -1.87
C TYR A 350 -20.32 -32.23 -3.17
N SER A 351 -19.50 -32.07 -4.22
CA SER A 351 -19.89 -31.48 -5.50
C SER A 351 -21.02 -32.21 -6.23
N THR A 352 -21.21 -33.51 -6.02
CA THR A 352 -22.32 -34.28 -6.59
C THR A 352 -23.69 -33.86 -6.07
N SER A 353 -23.77 -33.29 -4.86
CA SER A 353 -25.01 -32.76 -4.27
C SER A 353 -25.09 -31.23 -4.40
N PHE A 354 -24.00 -30.51 -4.10
CA PHE A 354 -24.05 -29.04 -3.98
C PHE A 354 -23.59 -28.25 -5.22
N LEU A 355 -22.84 -28.83 -6.16
CA LEU A 355 -22.34 -28.09 -7.34
C LEU A 355 -23.37 -28.10 -8.48
N ASN A 356 -24.43 -27.31 -8.33
CA ASN A 356 -25.48 -27.11 -9.33
C ASN A 356 -26.10 -25.70 -9.23
N ASP A 357 -26.86 -25.31 -10.26
CA ASP A 357 -27.46 -23.97 -10.41
C ASP A 357 -28.35 -23.53 -9.24
N SER A 358 -29.02 -24.46 -8.54
CA SER A 358 -29.90 -24.13 -7.41
C SER A 358 -29.12 -23.52 -6.24
N TYR A 359 -27.84 -23.87 -6.10
CA TYR A 359 -26.90 -23.33 -5.12
C TYR A 359 -25.98 -22.25 -5.73
N LEU A 360 -25.47 -22.45 -6.95
CA LEU A 360 -24.51 -21.53 -7.59
C LEU A 360 -25.10 -20.12 -7.79
N LYS A 361 -26.41 -19.99 -7.99
CA LYS A 361 -27.10 -18.69 -8.11
C LYS A 361 -26.80 -17.72 -6.96
N TYR A 362 -26.67 -18.23 -5.73
CA TYR A 362 -26.42 -17.39 -4.55
C TYR A 362 -25.04 -16.73 -4.60
N ILE A 363 -24.01 -17.44 -5.06
CA ILE A 363 -22.67 -16.86 -5.28
C ILE A 363 -22.73 -15.85 -6.44
N GLY A 364 -23.39 -16.20 -7.54
CA GLY A 364 -23.52 -15.37 -8.74
C GLY A 364 -24.19 -14.00 -8.47
N TRP A 365 -25.30 -14.00 -7.72
CA TRP A 365 -25.92 -12.77 -7.24
C TRP A 365 -24.97 -11.98 -6.34
N THR A 366 -24.37 -12.65 -5.35
CA THR A 366 -23.59 -12.02 -4.29
C THR A 366 -22.21 -11.49 -4.74
N LEU A 367 -21.77 -11.79 -5.98
CA LEU A 367 -20.69 -11.05 -6.67
C LEU A 367 -20.97 -9.55 -6.84
N HIS A 368 -22.23 -9.11 -6.71
CA HIS A 368 -22.68 -7.72 -6.88
C HIS A 368 -22.83 -6.97 -5.55
N ASP A 369 -22.47 -7.60 -4.42
CA ASP A 369 -22.58 -6.99 -3.08
C ASP A 369 -21.78 -5.68 -2.97
N LYS A 370 -22.30 -4.70 -2.23
CA LYS A 370 -21.63 -3.42 -2.01
C LYS A 370 -20.39 -3.54 -1.12
N HIS A 371 -20.32 -4.55 -0.27
CA HIS A 371 -19.26 -4.79 0.70
C HIS A 371 -18.14 -5.71 0.17
N LYS A 372 -16.89 -5.33 0.47
CA LYS A 372 -15.70 -6.01 -0.07
C LYS A 372 -15.48 -7.39 0.55
N GLU A 373 -15.70 -7.53 1.85
CA GLU A 373 -15.58 -8.78 2.58
C GLU A 373 -16.50 -9.85 1.99
N VAL A 374 -17.71 -9.48 1.56
CA VAL A 374 -18.65 -10.39 0.89
C VAL A 374 -18.16 -10.77 -0.50
N ARG A 375 -17.84 -9.79 -1.37
CA ARG A 375 -17.31 -10.05 -2.72
C ARG A 375 -16.04 -10.90 -2.71
N LEU A 376 -15.16 -10.68 -1.72
CA LEU A 376 -13.93 -11.43 -1.52
C LEU A 376 -14.20 -12.92 -1.21
N LYS A 377 -15.26 -13.25 -0.45
CA LYS A 377 -15.67 -14.65 -0.22
C LYS A 377 -16.24 -15.28 -1.49
N CYS A 378 -17.06 -14.57 -2.26
CA CYS A 378 -17.58 -15.06 -3.56
C CYS A 378 -16.43 -15.46 -4.49
N VAL A 379 -15.45 -14.57 -4.68
CA VAL A 379 -14.30 -14.81 -5.57
C VAL A 379 -13.42 -15.97 -5.05
N LYS A 380 -13.21 -16.09 -3.73
CA LYS A 380 -12.44 -17.19 -3.13
C LYS A 380 -13.15 -18.54 -3.21
N ALA A 381 -14.47 -18.56 -3.02
CA ALA A 381 -15.29 -19.76 -3.24
C ALA A 381 -15.16 -20.25 -4.69
N LEU A 382 -15.34 -19.34 -5.67
CA LEU A 382 -15.18 -19.65 -7.08
C LEU A 382 -13.76 -20.13 -7.41
N ALA A 383 -12.72 -19.45 -6.91
CA ALA A 383 -11.33 -19.88 -7.11
C ALA A 383 -11.08 -21.30 -6.54
N GLY A 384 -11.72 -21.67 -5.44
CA GLY A 384 -11.71 -23.04 -4.92
C GLY A 384 -12.31 -24.06 -5.91
N LEU A 385 -13.42 -23.72 -6.57
CA LEU A 385 -14.07 -24.58 -7.57
C LEU A 385 -13.24 -24.69 -8.86
N TYR A 386 -12.86 -23.56 -9.47
CA TYR A 386 -12.06 -23.56 -10.71
C TYR A 386 -10.63 -24.09 -10.51
N SER A 387 -10.15 -24.28 -9.28
CA SER A 387 -8.84 -24.93 -9.03
C SER A 387 -8.79 -26.41 -9.42
N SER A 388 -9.95 -27.08 -9.52
CA SER A 388 -10.05 -28.48 -9.97
C SER A 388 -10.59 -28.56 -11.40
N GLN A 389 -9.86 -29.25 -12.27
CA GLN A 389 -10.24 -29.46 -13.67
C GLN A 389 -11.53 -30.30 -13.83
N GLU A 390 -11.86 -31.16 -12.86
CA GLU A 390 -13.13 -31.91 -12.88
C GLU A 390 -14.32 -31.02 -12.53
N LEU A 391 -14.13 -30.07 -11.60
CA LEU A 391 -15.19 -29.16 -11.16
C LEU A 391 -15.40 -28.03 -12.18
N SER A 392 -14.35 -27.53 -12.84
CA SER A 392 -14.47 -26.46 -13.85
C SER A 392 -15.34 -26.86 -15.04
N LEU A 393 -15.36 -28.14 -15.42
CA LEU A 393 -16.28 -28.67 -16.45
C LEU A 393 -17.76 -28.48 -16.08
N ARG A 394 -18.11 -28.54 -14.78
CA ARG A 394 -19.49 -28.32 -14.31
C ARG A 394 -19.84 -26.84 -14.13
N MET A 395 -18.86 -25.94 -14.24
CA MET A 395 -19.05 -24.50 -14.07
C MET A 395 -19.50 -23.78 -15.34
N GLU A 396 -19.44 -24.38 -16.53
CA GLU A 396 -19.56 -23.69 -17.82
C GLU A 396 -20.76 -22.73 -17.94
N LEU A 397 -21.97 -23.18 -17.57
CA LEU A 397 -23.18 -22.34 -17.60
C LEU A 397 -23.08 -21.13 -16.66
N PHE A 398 -22.52 -21.33 -15.46
CA PHE A 398 -22.25 -20.25 -14.51
C PHE A 398 -21.18 -19.29 -15.04
N THR A 399 -20.08 -19.83 -15.59
CA THR A 399 -18.99 -19.03 -16.16
C THR A 399 -19.53 -18.14 -17.28
N ASN A 400 -20.24 -18.72 -18.25
CA ASN A 400 -20.81 -17.97 -19.38
C ASN A 400 -21.81 -16.90 -18.94
N ARG A 401 -22.57 -17.12 -17.86
CA ARG A 401 -23.51 -16.15 -17.30
C ARG A 401 -22.85 -15.00 -16.51
N PHE A 402 -21.73 -15.26 -15.81
CA PHE A 402 -21.11 -14.29 -14.88
C PHE A 402 -19.70 -13.82 -15.28
N LYS A 403 -19.16 -14.27 -16.43
CA LYS A 403 -17.82 -13.91 -16.94
C LYS A 403 -17.60 -12.40 -16.94
N ASP A 404 -18.50 -11.62 -17.52
CA ASP A 404 -18.34 -10.16 -17.61
C ASP A 404 -18.31 -9.48 -16.23
N ARG A 405 -19.06 -10.01 -15.24
CA ARG A 405 -18.97 -9.55 -13.85
C ARG A 405 -17.60 -9.89 -13.25
N MET A 406 -17.13 -11.12 -13.39
CA MET A 406 -15.81 -11.55 -12.89
C MET A 406 -14.67 -10.73 -13.52
N VAL A 407 -14.77 -10.43 -14.82
CA VAL A 407 -13.84 -9.53 -15.53
C VAL A 407 -13.95 -8.09 -15.03
N SER A 408 -15.15 -7.55 -14.76
CA SER A 408 -15.29 -6.21 -14.19
C SER A 408 -14.66 -6.07 -12.78
N MET A 409 -14.60 -7.16 -12.00
CA MET A 409 -14.02 -7.17 -10.66
C MET A 409 -12.49 -7.11 -10.65
N VAL A 410 -11.85 -7.17 -11.82
CA VAL A 410 -10.43 -6.80 -11.98
C VAL A 410 -10.20 -5.32 -11.65
N MET A 411 -11.19 -4.45 -11.90
CA MET A 411 -11.19 -3.03 -11.56
C MET A 411 -12.09 -2.75 -10.35
N ASP A 412 -12.13 -3.66 -9.37
CA ASP A 412 -12.82 -3.42 -8.11
C ASP A 412 -12.08 -2.39 -7.24
N ARG A 413 -12.82 -1.40 -6.72
CA ARG A 413 -12.35 -0.31 -5.85
C ARG A 413 -11.53 -0.78 -4.63
N GLU A 414 -11.66 -2.05 -4.25
CA GLU A 414 -10.91 -2.63 -3.14
C GLU A 414 -9.92 -3.66 -3.68
N CYS A 415 -8.64 -3.27 -3.74
CA CYS A 415 -7.61 -4.02 -4.46
C CYS A 415 -7.47 -5.49 -4.01
N GLU A 416 -7.84 -5.85 -2.78
CA GLU A 416 -7.84 -7.25 -2.32
C GLU A 416 -8.84 -8.11 -3.10
N VAL A 417 -9.98 -7.54 -3.52
CA VAL A 417 -10.97 -8.21 -4.38
C VAL A 417 -10.41 -8.35 -5.80
N ALA A 418 -9.82 -7.28 -6.34
CA ALA A 418 -9.20 -7.28 -7.67
C ALA A 418 -8.05 -8.30 -7.80
N VAL A 419 -7.19 -8.42 -6.79
CA VAL A 419 -6.13 -9.45 -6.74
C VAL A 419 -6.70 -10.86 -6.91
N GLU A 420 -7.75 -11.20 -6.16
CA GLU A 420 -8.33 -12.53 -6.22
C GLU A 420 -9.17 -12.72 -7.49
N ALA A 421 -9.75 -11.66 -8.06
CA ALA A 421 -10.45 -11.69 -9.34
C ALA A 421 -9.49 -12.00 -10.50
N ILE A 422 -8.32 -11.38 -10.54
CA ILE A 422 -7.28 -11.69 -11.53
C ILE A 422 -6.80 -13.15 -11.39
N ARG A 423 -6.64 -13.66 -10.15
CA ARG A 423 -6.31 -15.07 -9.91
C ARG A 423 -7.42 -16.03 -10.34
N LEU A 424 -8.68 -15.69 -10.08
CA LEU A 424 -9.85 -16.45 -10.55
C LEU A 424 -9.86 -16.53 -12.08
N LEU A 425 -9.64 -15.43 -12.78
CA LEU A 425 -9.52 -15.41 -14.25
C LEU A 425 -8.28 -16.17 -14.73
N THR A 426 -7.19 -16.19 -13.96
CA THR A 426 -6.00 -17.01 -14.23
C THR A 426 -6.30 -18.52 -14.09
N LEU A 427 -7.17 -18.93 -13.15
CA LEU A 427 -7.62 -20.32 -13.02
C LEU A 427 -8.58 -20.70 -14.16
N ILE A 428 -9.51 -19.82 -14.52
CA ILE A 428 -10.40 -20.01 -15.69
C ILE A 428 -9.55 -20.15 -16.96
N LEU A 429 -8.56 -19.28 -17.19
CA LEU A 429 -7.63 -19.36 -18.32
C LEU A 429 -6.88 -20.71 -18.40
N LYS A 430 -6.47 -21.27 -17.26
CA LYS A 430 -5.73 -22.54 -17.19
C LYS A 430 -6.61 -23.77 -17.41
N ASN A 431 -7.85 -23.72 -16.93
CA ASN A 431 -8.71 -24.91 -16.78
C ASN A 431 -9.99 -24.87 -17.65
N MET A 432 -10.21 -23.80 -18.43
CA MET A 432 -11.31 -23.64 -19.39
C MET A 432 -10.83 -22.90 -20.66
N GLU A 433 -10.52 -23.65 -21.71
CA GLU A 433 -10.08 -23.08 -23.00
C GLU A 433 -11.21 -22.26 -23.66
N GLY A 434 -10.86 -21.22 -24.41
CA GLY A 434 -11.79 -20.42 -25.22
C GLY A 434 -12.70 -19.43 -24.46
N VAL A 435 -12.90 -19.57 -23.15
CA VAL A 435 -13.88 -18.75 -22.38
C VAL A 435 -13.52 -17.26 -22.28
N LEU A 436 -12.24 -16.91 -22.19
CA LEU A 436 -11.79 -15.51 -22.07
C LEU A 436 -11.40 -14.94 -23.44
N THR A 437 -12.13 -13.91 -23.87
CA THR A 437 -11.87 -13.22 -25.14
C THR A 437 -10.63 -12.32 -25.07
N SER A 438 -10.10 -11.87 -26.22
CA SER A 438 -8.97 -10.92 -26.25
C SER A 438 -9.29 -9.64 -25.47
N ALA A 439 -10.47 -9.06 -25.71
CA ALA A 439 -10.97 -7.87 -25.00
C ALA A 439 -11.20 -8.08 -23.49
N ASP A 440 -11.29 -9.33 -23.00
CA ASP A 440 -11.28 -9.63 -21.56
C ASP A 440 -9.86 -9.72 -20.99
N CYS A 441 -8.90 -10.16 -21.80
CA CYS A 441 -7.49 -10.25 -21.43
C CYS A 441 -6.83 -8.85 -21.43
N GLU A 442 -7.13 -8.02 -22.42
CA GLU A 442 -6.60 -6.65 -22.59
C GLU A 442 -6.83 -5.77 -21.34
N LYS A 443 -7.99 -5.92 -20.69
CA LYS A 443 -8.33 -5.25 -19.41
C LYS A 443 -7.38 -5.59 -18.25
N ILE A 444 -6.62 -6.68 -18.34
CA ILE A 444 -5.64 -7.13 -17.34
C ILE A 444 -4.22 -6.72 -17.74
N TYR A 445 -3.94 -6.49 -19.03
CA TYR A 445 -2.59 -6.23 -19.53
C TYR A 445 -1.99 -4.93 -19.00
N SER A 446 -2.76 -3.85 -18.91
CA SER A 446 -2.31 -2.57 -18.33
C SER A 446 -1.98 -2.65 -16.83
N ILE A 447 -2.57 -3.61 -16.12
CA ILE A 447 -2.45 -3.73 -14.65
C ILE A 447 -1.04 -4.17 -14.23
N VAL A 448 -0.25 -4.75 -15.14
CA VAL A 448 1.17 -5.04 -14.88
C VAL A 448 2.00 -3.78 -14.61
N TYR A 449 1.48 -2.58 -14.88
CA TYR A 449 2.15 -1.30 -14.62
C TYR A 449 1.76 -0.66 -13.28
N ILE A 450 0.58 -0.95 -12.74
CA ILE A 450 0.00 -0.26 -11.57
C ILE A 450 0.89 -0.35 -10.31
N SER A 451 0.90 0.72 -9.51
CA SER A 451 1.72 0.87 -8.29
C SER A 451 1.40 -0.15 -7.18
N ASN A 452 0.21 -0.76 -7.17
CA ASN A 452 -0.11 -1.85 -6.26
C ASN A 452 0.50 -3.18 -6.77
N ARG A 453 1.68 -3.53 -6.24
CA ARG A 453 2.39 -4.77 -6.60
C ARG A 453 1.53 -6.04 -6.48
N ALA A 454 0.59 -6.12 -5.53
CA ALA A 454 -0.22 -7.33 -5.37
C ALA A 454 -1.12 -7.55 -6.59
N MET A 455 -1.70 -6.48 -7.15
CA MET A 455 -2.45 -6.55 -8.41
C MET A 455 -1.49 -6.78 -9.58
N ALA A 456 -0.41 -6.00 -9.67
CA ALA A 456 0.51 -6.03 -10.81
C ALA A 456 1.24 -7.38 -10.97
N SER A 457 1.69 -8.02 -9.90
CA SER A 457 2.27 -9.38 -9.94
C SER A 457 1.22 -10.46 -10.22
N SER A 458 -0.06 -10.25 -9.84
CA SER A 458 -1.14 -11.19 -10.20
C SER A 458 -1.51 -11.07 -11.69
N ALA A 459 -1.53 -9.85 -12.24
CA ALA A 459 -1.64 -9.61 -13.67
C ALA A 459 -0.42 -10.15 -14.44
N GLY A 460 0.78 -10.04 -13.87
CA GLY A 460 2.00 -10.65 -14.40
C GLY A 460 1.93 -12.18 -14.47
N GLU A 461 1.30 -12.84 -13.48
CA GLU A 461 0.98 -14.27 -13.62
C GLU A 461 -0.02 -14.51 -14.76
N PHE A 462 -1.12 -13.77 -14.84
CA PHE A 462 -2.12 -13.92 -15.91
C PHE A 462 -1.49 -13.78 -17.31
N VAL A 463 -0.71 -12.70 -17.55
CA VAL A 463 0.01 -12.45 -18.80
C VAL A 463 1.02 -13.57 -19.10
N TYR A 464 1.73 -14.08 -18.09
CA TYR A 464 2.64 -15.22 -18.27
C TYR A 464 1.91 -16.48 -18.75
N TRP A 465 0.73 -16.81 -18.21
CA TRP A 465 -0.04 -17.97 -18.68
C TRP A 465 -0.76 -17.73 -20.01
N LYS A 466 -1.13 -16.49 -20.34
CA LYS A 466 -1.84 -16.14 -21.59
C LYS A 466 -0.90 -16.04 -22.80
N ILE A 467 0.28 -15.45 -22.64
CA ILE A 467 1.17 -15.07 -23.74
C ILE A 467 2.45 -15.92 -23.73
N PHE A 468 3.16 -15.98 -22.61
CA PHE A 468 4.51 -16.56 -22.59
C PHE A 468 4.53 -18.09 -22.48
N HIS A 469 3.67 -18.68 -21.64
CA HIS A 469 3.68 -20.12 -21.36
C HIS A 469 3.34 -21.01 -22.58
N PRO A 470 2.33 -20.70 -23.43
CA PRO A 470 2.00 -21.57 -24.57
C PRO A 470 3.16 -21.69 -25.56
N GLU A 471 3.68 -20.55 -26.02
CA GLU A 471 4.75 -20.45 -27.02
C GLU A 471 6.10 -20.99 -26.51
N CYS A 472 6.39 -20.82 -25.21
CA CYS A 472 7.58 -21.39 -24.59
C CYS A 472 7.44 -22.88 -24.22
N GLY A 473 6.22 -23.41 -24.19
CA GLY A 473 5.90 -24.76 -23.66
C GLY A 473 5.73 -25.86 -24.72
N ALA A 474 5.35 -25.49 -25.95
CA ALA A 474 4.72 -26.37 -26.94
C ALA A 474 5.48 -27.65 -27.41
N LYS A 475 6.73 -27.89 -26.99
CA LYS A 475 7.56 -29.02 -27.50
C LYS A 475 8.45 -29.75 -26.47
N ALA A 476 8.30 -29.52 -25.16
CA ALA A 476 9.23 -30.08 -24.16
C ALA A 476 8.55 -30.88 -23.04
N VAL A 477 9.11 -32.07 -22.76
CA VAL A 477 8.51 -33.13 -21.95
C VAL A 477 8.65 -32.90 -20.43
N SER A 478 9.63 -32.13 -19.95
CA SER A 478 9.75 -31.79 -18.52
C SER A 478 9.96 -30.30 -18.22
N ASP A 479 9.43 -29.88 -17.08
CA ASP A 479 9.46 -28.48 -16.61
C ASP A 479 10.86 -27.98 -16.20
N ARG A 480 11.84 -28.88 -16.08
CA ARG A 480 13.25 -28.56 -15.81
C ARG A 480 14.07 -28.37 -17.08
N GLU A 481 13.65 -28.98 -18.19
CA GLU A 481 14.29 -28.83 -19.50
C GLU A 481 13.71 -27.64 -20.28
N ARG A 482 12.39 -27.38 -20.15
CA ARG A 482 11.71 -26.17 -20.68
C ARG A 482 12.50 -24.89 -20.39
N ARG A 483 12.81 -24.66 -19.11
CA ARG A 483 13.50 -23.47 -18.57
C ARG A 483 15.00 -23.38 -18.92
N ARG A 484 15.49 -24.21 -19.84
CA ARG A 484 16.90 -24.26 -20.28
C ARG A 484 17.08 -24.38 -21.79
N SER A 485 15.99 -24.42 -22.58
CA SER A 485 16.13 -24.44 -24.04
C SER A 485 16.40 -23.01 -24.57
N PRO A 486 17.50 -22.77 -25.31
CA PRO A 486 17.80 -21.43 -25.82
C PRO A 486 16.70 -20.86 -26.73
N GLN A 487 15.97 -21.74 -27.44
CA GLN A 487 14.85 -21.34 -28.27
C GLN A 487 13.67 -20.80 -27.47
N ALA A 488 13.29 -21.41 -26.34
CA ALA A 488 12.19 -20.89 -25.51
C ALA A 488 12.58 -19.57 -24.84
N GLN A 489 13.83 -19.43 -24.39
CA GLN A 489 14.35 -18.15 -23.89
C GLN A 489 14.31 -17.05 -24.97
N LYS A 490 14.72 -17.37 -26.21
CA LYS A 490 14.64 -16.45 -27.34
C LYS A 490 13.19 -16.04 -27.64
N THR A 491 12.28 -17.02 -27.73
CA THR A 491 10.84 -16.77 -27.92
C THR A 491 10.25 -15.89 -26.81
N PHE A 492 10.59 -16.15 -25.54
CA PHE A 492 10.17 -15.31 -24.41
C PHE A 492 10.61 -13.85 -24.58
N ILE A 493 11.86 -13.60 -24.97
CA ILE A 493 12.39 -12.24 -25.12
C ILE A 493 11.65 -11.48 -26.25
N TYR A 494 11.41 -12.10 -27.41
CA TYR A 494 10.65 -11.45 -28.49
C TYR A 494 9.20 -11.16 -28.11
N LEU A 495 8.52 -12.09 -27.42
CA LEU A 495 7.15 -11.85 -26.93
C LEU A 495 7.12 -10.75 -25.87
N LEU A 496 8.13 -10.67 -25.00
CA LEU A 496 8.23 -9.62 -23.98
C LEU A 496 8.48 -8.25 -24.59
N LEU A 497 9.33 -8.16 -25.63
CA LEU A 497 9.54 -6.94 -26.39
C LEU A 497 8.26 -6.53 -27.13
N ALA A 498 7.59 -7.45 -27.81
CA ALA A 498 6.31 -7.17 -28.49
C ALA A 498 5.24 -6.66 -27.51
N PHE A 499 5.03 -7.35 -26.38
CA PHE A 499 4.08 -6.92 -25.35
C PHE A 499 4.43 -5.55 -24.77
N PHE A 500 5.71 -5.25 -24.54
CA PHE A 500 6.13 -3.95 -24.02
C PHE A 500 5.90 -2.85 -25.07
N MET A 501 6.24 -3.09 -26.35
CA MET A 501 5.98 -2.19 -27.48
C MET A 501 4.48 -1.91 -27.68
N GLU A 502 3.66 -2.94 -27.78
CA GLU A 502 2.20 -2.84 -27.99
C GLU A 502 1.47 -2.16 -26.82
N SER A 503 2.11 -2.05 -25.65
CA SER A 503 1.45 -1.49 -24.48
C SER A 503 1.46 0.04 -24.44
N GLU A 504 2.50 0.73 -24.88
CA GLU A 504 2.66 2.21 -24.83
C GLU A 504 2.45 2.90 -23.45
N HIS A 505 2.22 2.15 -22.36
CA HIS A 505 1.87 2.72 -21.04
C HIS A 505 3.07 3.33 -20.27
N HIS A 506 4.32 2.97 -20.59
CA HIS A 506 5.52 3.39 -19.85
C HIS A 506 6.78 3.39 -20.74
N ASN A 507 7.64 4.39 -20.53
CA ASN A 507 8.91 4.53 -21.24
C ASN A 507 10.06 3.66 -20.68
N HIS A 508 9.84 2.93 -19.58
CA HIS A 508 10.87 2.17 -18.87
C HIS A 508 10.39 0.78 -18.41
N ALA A 509 11.27 -0.23 -18.38
CA ALA A 509 10.84 -1.63 -18.17
C ALA A 509 10.58 -2.00 -16.69
N ALA A 510 10.99 -1.17 -15.72
CA ALA A 510 11.08 -1.54 -14.30
C ALA A 510 9.78 -2.11 -13.68
N TYR A 511 8.60 -1.58 -14.04
CA TYR A 511 7.32 -2.08 -13.52
C TYR A 511 6.88 -3.39 -14.17
N LEU A 512 7.13 -3.58 -15.46
CA LEU A 512 6.86 -4.84 -16.17
C LEU A 512 7.74 -5.98 -15.66
N VAL A 513 9.04 -5.70 -15.47
CA VAL A 513 10.02 -6.66 -14.92
C VAL A 513 9.64 -7.10 -13.50
N ASP A 514 9.20 -6.18 -12.63
CA ASP A 514 8.77 -6.53 -11.27
C ASP A 514 7.45 -7.34 -11.24
N SER A 515 6.52 -7.05 -12.15
CA SER A 515 5.26 -7.80 -12.28
C SER A 515 5.50 -9.24 -12.73
N LEU A 516 6.44 -9.44 -13.65
CA LEU A 516 6.84 -10.75 -14.15
C LEU A 516 7.91 -11.44 -13.27
N TRP A 517 8.42 -10.78 -12.23
CA TRP A 517 9.55 -11.26 -11.43
C TRP A 517 9.29 -12.60 -10.74
N ASP A 518 8.09 -12.77 -10.18
CA ASP A 518 7.75 -13.92 -9.34
C ASP A 518 7.35 -15.15 -10.18
N CYS A 519 6.88 -14.96 -11.42
CA CYS A 519 6.49 -16.04 -12.35
C CYS A 519 7.59 -16.37 -13.39
N ALA A 520 8.21 -15.35 -14.00
CA ALA A 520 9.16 -15.45 -15.11
C ALA A 520 10.61 -15.11 -14.72
N GLY A 521 10.91 -14.89 -13.43
CA GLY A 521 12.23 -14.47 -12.94
C GLY A 521 13.43 -15.37 -13.28
N SER A 522 13.22 -16.59 -13.81
CA SER A 522 14.29 -17.38 -14.42
C SER A 522 14.71 -16.87 -15.81
N TYR A 523 13.74 -16.45 -16.63
CA TYR A 523 13.97 -15.89 -17.97
C TYR A 523 14.55 -14.47 -17.88
N LEU A 524 14.05 -13.66 -16.94
CA LEU A 524 14.53 -12.30 -16.69
C LEU A 524 15.96 -12.23 -16.12
N LYS A 525 16.49 -13.33 -15.58
CA LYS A 525 17.87 -13.43 -15.05
C LYS A 525 18.83 -14.18 -15.98
N ASP A 526 18.40 -14.49 -17.20
CA ASP A 526 19.28 -14.97 -18.25
C ASP A 526 19.90 -13.81 -19.04
N TRP A 527 20.77 -13.07 -18.34
CA TRP A 527 21.55 -11.98 -18.91
C TRP A 527 22.46 -12.41 -20.06
N GLU A 528 22.82 -13.69 -20.15
CA GLU A 528 23.60 -14.24 -21.26
C GLU A 528 22.79 -14.13 -22.57
N SER A 529 21.58 -14.68 -22.59
CA SER A 529 20.68 -14.59 -23.75
C SER A 529 20.29 -13.14 -24.08
N LEU A 530 20.07 -12.28 -23.08
CA LEU A 530 19.78 -10.85 -23.31
C LEU A 530 20.96 -10.14 -24.00
N THR A 531 22.19 -10.28 -23.49
CA THR A 531 23.38 -9.65 -24.11
C THR A 531 23.75 -10.28 -25.45
N ASN A 532 23.50 -11.57 -25.64
CA ASN A 532 23.77 -12.25 -26.91
C ASN A 532 22.90 -11.70 -28.03
N LEU A 533 21.62 -11.36 -27.78
CA LEU A 533 20.78 -10.69 -28.77
C LEU A 533 21.27 -9.27 -29.08
N LEU A 534 21.67 -8.48 -28.06
CA LEU A 534 22.22 -7.12 -28.25
C LEU A 534 23.55 -7.07 -29.01
N LEU A 535 24.34 -8.15 -29.00
CA LEU A 535 25.69 -8.21 -29.60
C LEU A 535 25.79 -9.06 -30.88
N GLN A 536 24.75 -9.81 -31.25
CA GLN A 536 24.75 -10.63 -32.47
C GLN A 536 24.61 -9.76 -33.73
N LYS A 537 25.45 -10.05 -34.73
CA LYS A 537 25.48 -9.29 -36.00
C LYS A 537 24.51 -9.80 -37.07
N ASP A 538 24.01 -11.03 -36.90
CA ASP A 538 23.18 -11.72 -37.89
C ASP A 538 21.67 -11.63 -37.58
N GLN A 539 21.28 -10.81 -36.60
CA GLN A 539 19.91 -10.63 -36.15
C GLN A 539 19.60 -9.15 -35.93
N ASN A 540 18.97 -8.55 -36.93
CA ASN A 540 18.58 -7.15 -36.89
C ASN A 540 17.35 -6.99 -35.98
N LEU A 541 17.57 -6.75 -34.70
CA LEU A 541 16.63 -5.98 -33.89
C LEU A 541 16.56 -4.56 -34.46
N GLY A 542 15.40 -3.93 -34.40
CA GLY A 542 15.28 -2.49 -34.67
C GLY A 542 15.71 -1.66 -33.46
N ASP A 543 16.18 -0.42 -33.68
CA ASP A 543 16.76 0.45 -32.64
C ASP A 543 15.90 0.55 -31.36
N MET A 544 14.58 0.70 -31.52
CA MET A 544 13.60 0.70 -30.41
C MET A 544 13.55 -0.63 -29.65
N GLN A 545 13.69 -1.77 -30.34
CA GLN A 545 13.77 -3.08 -29.69
C GLN A 545 15.10 -3.25 -28.94
N GLU A 546 16.20 -2.71 -29.45
CA GLU A 546 17.49 -2.71 -28.74
C GLU A 546 17.41 -1.87 -27.46
N ARG A 547 16.80 -0.68 -27.55
CA ARG A 547 16.51 0.19 -26.39
C ARG A 547 15.67 -0.51 -25.34
N MET A 548 14.55 -1.09 -25.73
CA MET A 548 13.65 -1.78 -24.80
C MET A 548 14.29 -3.04 -24.21
N LEU A 549 15.18 -3.71 -24.95
CA LEU A 549 15.96 -4.85 -24.46
C LEU A 549 17.06 -4.42 -23.46
N ILE A 550 17.70 -3.27 -23.66
CA ILE A 550 18.60 -2.63 -22.69
C ILE A 550 17.83 -2.27 -21.42
N GLU A 551 16.65 -1.65 -21.54
CA GLU A 551 15.80 -1.33 -20.39
C GLU A 551 15.40 -2.56 -19.57
N ILE A 552 15.04 -3.67 -20.22
CA ILE A 552 14.75 -4.96 -19.56
C ILE A 552 16.00 -5.54 -18.88
N LEU A 553 17.17 -5.45 -19.54
CA LEU A 553 18.45 -5.89 -18.98
C LEU A 553 18.82 -5.09 -17.72
N VAL A 554 18.74 -3.76 -17.78
CA VAL A 554 19.09 -2.86 -16.67
C VAL A 554 18.08 -3.00 -15.52
N SER A 555 16.78 -3.06 -15.82
CA SER A 555 15.73 -3.28 -14.82
C SER A 555 15.87 -4.63 -14.10
N SER A 556 16.18 -5.71 -14.82
CA SER A 556 16.37 -7.04 -14.21
C SER A 556 17.67 -7.14 -13.41
N ALA A 557 18.76 -6.53 -13.89
CA ALA A 557 20.02 -6.39 -13.17
C ALA A 557 19.84 -5.62 -11.85
N ARG A 558 19.14 -4.47 -11.93
CA ARG A 558 18.75 -3.64 -10.78
C ARG A 558 17.98 -4.46 -9.75
N GLN A 559 16.88 -5.09 -10.13
CA GLN A 559 16.01 -5.79 -9.19
C GLN A 559 16.70 -7.01 -8.55
N ALA A 560 17.58 -7.70 -9.28
CA ALA A 560 18.43 -8.75 -8.72
C ALA A 560 19.44 -8.20 -7.70
N ALA A 561 20.06 -7.05 -7.98
CA ALA A 561 21.10 -6.46 -7.15
C ALA A 561 20.57 -5.71 -5.92
N GLU A 562 19.52 -4.89 -6.07
CA GLU A 562 18.85 -4.19 -4.97
C GLU A 562 18.06 -5.17 -4.07
N GLY A 563 17.49 -6.23 -4.67
CA GLY A 563 16.75 -7.27 -3.97
C GLY A 563 15.35 -6.86 -3.51
N HIS A 564 14.86 -5.69 -3.94
CA HIS A 564 13.51 -5.18 -3.66
C HIS A 564 12.82 -4.69 -4.95
N PRO A 565 11.48 -4.59 -4.96
CA PRO A 565 10.72 -3.97 -6.05
C PRO A 565 11.16 -2.51 -6.33
N PRO A 566 10.78 -1.94 -7.49
CA PRO A 566 10.93 -0.51 -7.77
C PRO A 566 10.13 0.37 -6.80
N VAL A 567 10.32 1.69 -6.90
CA VAL A 567 9.57 2.70 -6.14
C VAL A 567 8.05 2.52 -6.29
N GLY A 568 7.27 2.99 -5.31
CA GLY A 568 5.83 2.72 -5.20
C GLY A 568 5.48 1.30 -4.74
N ARG A 569 6.21 0.28 -5.20
CA ARG A 569 5.90 -1.15 -4.97
C ARG A 569 6.54 -1.80 -3.73
N ILE A 570 7.37 -1.07 -2.98
CA ILE A 570 8.06 -1.57 -1.79
C ILE A 570 7.07 -1.71 -0.61
N THR A 571 6.71 -2.95 -0.26
CA THR A 571 5.72 -3.26 0.83
C THR A 571 6.27 -3.07 2.25
N GLY A 572 6.66 -1.85 2.57
CA GLY A 572 7.18 -1.43 3.87
C GLY A 572 8.60 -1.90 4.15
N LYS A 573 9.11 -1.62 5.36
CA LYS A 573 10.51 -1.90 5.74
C LYS A 573 10.74 -3.35 6.21
N LYS A 574 10.28 -4.31 5.40
CA LYS A 574 10.63 -5.72 5.55
C LYS A 574 12.12 -5.89 5.22
N SER A 575 12.89 -6.39 6.19
CA SER A 575 14.27 -6.79 5.93
C SER A 575 14.26 -8.12 5.18
N LEU A 576 15.04 -8.23 4.10
CA LEU A 576 15.28 -9.49 3.40
C LEU A 576 15.64 -10.61 4.37
N THR A 577 15.09 -11.80 4.15
CA THR A 577 15.38 -13.02 4.87
C THR A 577 16.83 -13.47 4.65
N ALA A 578 17.27 -14.47 5.42
CA ALA A 578 18.60 -15.08 5.23
C ALA A 578 18.71 -15.90 3.93
N LYS A 579 17.57 -16.30 3.31
CA LYS A 579 17.55 -16.98 2.01
C LYS A 579 17.69 -15.97 0.87
N GLU A 580 16.88 -14.91 0.88
CA GLU A 580 16.93 -13.84 -0.13
C GLU A 580 18.30 -13.15 -0.15
N ARG A 581 18.89 -12.81 1.00
CA ARG A 581 20.24 -12.23 1.05
C ARG A 581 21.34 -13.12 0.46
N LYS A 582 21.20 -14.45 0.56
CA LYS A 582 22.14 -15.38 -0.10
C LYS A 582 21.92 -15.41 -1.62
N LEU A 583 20.67 -15.38 -2.07
CA LEU A 583 20.32 -15.33 -3.49
C LEU A 583 20.78 -14.02 -4.13
N GLN A 584 20.50 -12.87 -3.49
CA GLN A 584 20.97 -11.55 -3.90
C GLN A 584 22.50 -11.47 -4.04
N ALA A 585 23.24 -12.02 -3.07
CA ALA A 585 24.71 -12.05 -3.12
C ALA A 585 25.24 -12.93 -4.26
N TYR A 586 24.61 -14.09 -4.49
CA TYR A 586 24.91 -14.97 -5.62
C TYR A 586 24.59 -14.31 -6.98
N ASP A 587 23.41 -13.71 -7.10
CA ASP A 587 22.94 -13.02 -8.31
C ASP A 587 23.85 -11.83 -8.66
N LYS A 588 24.30 -11.05 -7.67
CA LYS A 588 25.29 -9.95 -7.86
C LYS A 588 26.62 -10.43 -8.43
N VAL A 589 27.13 -11.57 -7.93
CA VAL A 589 28.39 -12.15 -8.44
C VAL A 589 28.19 -12.61 -9.88
N LYS A 590 27.16 -13.43 -10.16
CA LYS A 590 26.82 -13.88 -11.53
C LYS A 590 26.65 -12.69 -12.50
N LEU A 591 25.97 -11.63 -12.06
CA LEU A 591 25.73 -10.41 -12.85
C LEU A 591 27.05 -9.75 -13.27
N ALA A 592 27.94 -9.53 -12.31
CA ALA A 592 29.21 -8.85 -12.53
C ALA A 592 30.20 -9.73 -13.32
N GLU A 593 30.29 -11.03 -13.04
CA GLU A 593 31.09 -12.00 -13.80
C GLU A 593 30.72 -12.00 -15.29
N HIS A 594 29.42 -11.96 -15.59
CA HIS A 594 28.90 -11.94 -16.96
C HIS A 594 29.04 -10.59 -17.67
N LEU A 595 28.67 -9.49 -17.01
CA LEU A 595 28.57 -8.18 -17.66
C LEU A 595 29.87 -7.37 -17.68
N ILE A 596 30.83 -7.59 -16.77
CA ILE A 596 32.11 -6.85 -16.77
C ILE A 596 32.88 -6.98 -18.10
N PRO A 597 33.00 -8.18 -18.72
CA PRO A 597 33.66 -8.32 -20.02
C PRO A 597 32.86 -7.76 -21.22
N LEU A 598 31.53 -7.63 -21.08
CA LEU A 598 30.62 -7.27 -22.17
C LEU A 598 30.23 -5.78 -22.17
N LEU A 599 30.21 -5.11 -21.02
CA LEU A 599 29.83 -3.69 -20.91
C LEU A 599 30.64 -2.77 -21.83
N PRO A 600 31.98 -2.90 -21.99
CA PRO A 600 32.72 -2.07 -22.94
C PRO A 600 32.31 -2.30 -24.41
N GLN A 601 31.83 -3.51 -24.75
CA GLN A 601 31.40 -3.87 -26.11
C GLN A 601 29.99 -3.35 -26.40
N LEU A 602 29.10 -3.40 -25.39
CA LEU A 602 27.78 -2.79 -25.44
C LEU A 602 27.91 -1.26 -25.57
N LEU A 603 28.71 -0.61 -24.71
CA LEU A 603 28.97 0.82 -24.82
C LEU A 603 29.54 1.19 -26.19
N ALA A 604 30.51 0.44 -26.72
CA ALA A 604 31.04 0.71 -28.06
C ALA A 604 29.97 0.65 -29.16
N LYS A 605 29.10 -0.37 -29.16
CA LYS A 605 27.99 -0.48 -30.12
C LYS A 605 27.03 0.70 -30.02
N PHE A 606 26.62 1.07 -28.80
CA PHE A 606 25.57 2.06 -28.55
C PHE A 606 26.11 3.48 -28.31
N SER A 607 27.42 3.73 -28.50
CA SER A 607 28.15 4.96 -28.13
C SER A 607 27.76 6.26 -28.87
N ALA A 608 26.66 6.27 -29.61
CA ALA A 608 26.08 7.47 -30.24
C ALA A 608 24.66 7.77 -29.75
N ASP A 609 24.07 6.92 -28.91
CA ASP A 609 22.68 6.97 -28.46
C ASP A 609 22.63 7.26 -26.96
N ALA A 610 22.16 8.46 -26.60
CA ALA A 610 22.11 8.93 -25.22
C ALA A 610 21.15 8.09 -24.35
N GLU A 611 20.01 7.70 -24.92
CA GLU A 611 18.95 6.95 -24.23
C GLU A 611 19.41 5.51 -23.91
N ASN A 612 20.32 4.96 -24.72
CA ASN A 612 20.93 3.65 -24.49
C ASN A 612 22.19 3.68 -23.61
N VAL A 613 23.01 4.73 -23.71
CA VAL A 613 24.27 4.82 -22.95
C VAL A 613 24.04 5.03 -21.45
N ALA A 614 23.11 5.90 -21.04
CA ALA A 614 22.91 6.17 -19.61
C ALA A 614 22.43 4.93 -18.79
N PRO A 615 21.46 4.12 -19.25
CA PRO A 615 21.09 2.86 -18.60
C PRO A 615 22.24 1.83 -18.58
N LEU A 616 23.01 1.71 -19.67
CA LEU A 616 24.18 0.81 -19.71
C LEU A 616 25.24 1.21 -18.68
N LEU A 617 25.52 2.50 -18.50
CA LEU A 617 26.44 2.99 -17.47
C LEU A 617 25.92 2.74 -16.05
N GLN A 618 24.60 2.81 -15.85
CA GLN A 618 23.97 2.55 -14.54
C GLN A 618 24.26 1.13 -14.01
N LEU A 619 24.52 0.14 -14.90
CA LEU A 619 24.85 -1.24 -14.52
C LEU A 619 26.03 -1.34 -13.53
N LEU A 620 27.01 -0.43 -13.63
CA LEU A 620 28.17 -0.39 -12.74
C LEU A 620 27.82 -0.18 -11.25
N SER A 621 26.66 0.43 -10.96
CA SER A 621 26.16 0.59 -9.59
C SER A 621 25.68 -0.73 -8.96
N TYR A 622 25.38 -1.74 -9.78
CA TYR A 622 24.84 -3.02 -9.35
C TYR A 622 25.92 -4.09 -9.13
N PHE A 623 27.08 -3.96 -9.77
CA PHE A 623 28.19 -4.92 -9.75
C PHE A 623 28.94 -4.97 -8.41
N ASP A 624 29.60 -6.10 -8.12
CA ASP A 624 30.71 -6.14 -7.17
C ASP A 624 32.02 -5.81 -7.92
N LEU A 625 32.43 -4.54 -7.86
CA LEU A 625 33.61 -4.03 -8.57
C LEU A 625 34.94 -4.65 -8.09
N SER A 626 34.96 -5.41 -6.98
CA SER A 626 36.16 -6.17 -6.57
C SER A 626 36.50 -7.30 -7.55
N ILE A 627 35.54 -7.77 -8.34
CA ILE A 627 35.69 -8.84 -9.34
C ILE A 627 36.72 -8.48 -10.43
N TYR A 628 36.89 -7.19 -10.76
CA TYR A 628 37.97 -6.72 -11.63
C TYR A 628 39.36 -7.19 -11.18
N CYS A 629 39.60 -7.20 -9.86
CA CYS A 629 40.89 -7.62 -9.28
C CYS A 629 40.94 -9.14 -9.03
N THR A 630 39.86 -9.72 -8.48
CA THR A 630 39.87 -11.12 -8.05
C THR A 630 39.87 -12.10 -9.22
N GLN A 631 39.31 -11.71 -10.37
CA GLN A 631 39.27 -12.51 -11.60
C GLN A 631 40.23 -12.03 -12.70
N ARG A 632 41.07 -11.03 -12.41
CA ARG A 632 42.06 -10.45 -13.36
C ARG A 632 41.43 -9.92 -14.65
N LEU A 633 40.38 -9.11 -14.49
CA LEU A 633 39.64 -8.50 -15.61
C LEU A 633 40.09 -7.05 -15.86
N GLU A 634 41.28 -6.64 -15.42
CA GLU A 634 41.77 -5.26 -15.53
C GLU A 634 41.92 -4.79 -16.99
N LYS A 635 42.05 -5.70 -17.95
CA LYS A 635 41.97 -5.38 -19.39
C LYS A 635 40.57 -4.85 -19.78
N HIS A 636 39.50 -5.40 -19.21
CA HIS A 636 38.14 -4.91 -19.45
C HIS A 636 37.89 -3.57 -18.75
N LEU A 637 38.61 -3.29 -17.66
CA LEU A 637 38.64 -1.96 -17.04
C LEU A 637 39.36 -0.94 -17.95
N GLU A 638 40.49 -1.28 -18.57
CA GLU A 638 41.15 -0.41 -19.56
C GLU A 638 40.20 -0.04 -20.72
N LEU A 639 39.50 -1.03 -21.28
CA LEU A 639 38.50 -0.82 -22.34
C LEU A 639 37.31 0.03 -21.86
N LEU A 640 36.81 -0.22 -20.63
CA LEU A 640 35.73 0.58 -20.05
C LEU A 640 36.11 2.05 -19.88
N LEU A 641 37.35 2.33 -19.43
CA LEU A 641 37.84 3.70 -19.26
C LEU A 641 37.99 4.43 -20.60
N GLN A 642 38.43 3.74 -21.65
CA GLN A 642 38.44 4.28 -23.02
C GLN A 642 37.03 4.62 -23.51
N GLN A 643 36.06 3.73 -23.29
CA GLN A 643 34.66 3.95 -23.68
C GLN A 643 33.98 5.05 -22.86
N LEU A 644 34.28 5.18 -21.57
CA LEU A 644 33.83 6.31 -20.73
C LEU A 644 34.37 7.65 -21.26
N GLN A 645 35.64 7.70 -21.66
CA GLN A 645 36.24 8.90 -22.27
C GLN A 645 35.57 9.24 -23.61
N GLU A 646 35.34 8.23 -24.46
CA GLU A 646 34.67 8.40 -25.76
C GLU A 646 33.23 8.92 -25.61
N VAL A 647 32.45 8.32 -24.69
CA VAL A 647 31.08 8.75 -24.35
C VAL A 647 31.04 10.21 -23.90
N VAL A 648 31.89 10.60 -22.94
CA VAL A 648 31.88 11.97 -22.38
C VAL A 648 32.28 13.01 -23.43
N VAL A 649 33.14 12.67 -24.39
CA VAL A 649 33.54 13.57 -25.47
C VAL A 649 32.46 13.70 -26.55
N LYS A 650 31.67 12.65 -26.81
CA LYS A 650 30.53 12.70 -27.74
C LYS A 650 29.33 13.45 -27.15
N HIS A 651 28.88 13.05 -25.97
CA HIS A 651 27.58 13.45 -25.41
C HIS A 651 27.58 14.83 -24.72
N VAL A 652 26.39 15.42 -24.62
CA VAL A 652 26.09 16.72 -23.99
C VAL A 652 24.88 16.63 -23.05
N GLU A 653 24.12 15.54 -23.14
CA GLU A 653 22.90 15.24 -22.41
C GLU A 653 23.20 15.02 -20.92
N PRO A 654 22.43 15.64 -20.00
CA PRO A 654 22.76 15.63 -18.57
C PRO A 654 22.75 14.20 -18.00
N GLU A 655 21.80 13.36 -18.39
CA GLU A 655 21.68 11.97 -17.91
C GLU A 655 22.91 11.13 -18.24
N VAL A 656 23.46 11.27 -19.46
CA VAL A 656 24.67 10.56 -19.89
C VAL A 656 25.90 11.07 -19.16
N LEU A 657 26.03 12.39 -19.02
CA LEU A 657 27.18 13.02 -18.35
C LEU A 657 27.19 12.71 -16.85
N GLU A 658 26.04 12.75 -16.17
CA GLU A 658 25.90 12.34 -14.78
C GLU A 658 26.14 10.83 -14.59
N ALA A 659 25.62 9.98 -15.47
CA ALA A 659 25.88 8.54 -15.43
C ALA A 659 27.37 8.22 -15.62
N ALA A 660 28.06 8.92 -16.53
CA ALA A 660 29.50 8.75 -16.76
C ALA A 660 30.36 9.27 -15.60
N ALA A 661 30.03 10.43 -15.04
CA ALA A 661 30.68 10.97 -13.84
C ALA A 661 30.45 10.07 -12.62
N HIS A 662 29.23 9.52 -12.44
CA HIS A 662 28.94 8.57 -11.38
C HIS A 662 29.66 7.23 -11.57
N ALA A 663 29.73 6.71 -12.80
CA ALA A 663 30.49 5.51 -13.13
C ALA A 663 31.98 5.65 -12.77
N LEU A 664 32.61 6.78 -13.14
CA LEU A 664 33.98 7.08 -12.75
C LEU A 664 34.12 7.29 -11.24
N TYR A 665 33.15 7.89 -10.55
CA TYR A 665 33.14 8.00 -9.08
C TYR A 665 33.09 6.62 -8.39
N LEU A 666 32.28 5.70 -8.90
CA LEU A 666 32.21 4.33 -8.38
C LEU A 666 33.54 3.57 -8.53
N LEU A 667 34.24 3.78 -9.65
CA LEU A 667 35.55 3.20 -9.93
C LEU A 667 36.70 3.91 -9.18
N CYS A 668 36.58 5.22 -8.91
CA CYS A 668 37.55 6.04 -8.18
C CYS A 668 37.55 5.84 -6.65
N LYS A 669 37.11 4.69 -6.13
CA LYS A 669 37.17 4.40 -4.69
C LYS A 669 38.58 3.95 -4.29
N PRO A 670 39.20 4.56 -3.26
CA PRO A 670 40.58 4.23 -2.84
C PRO A 670 40.72 2.84 -2.20
N GLU A 671 39.60 2.11 -2.02
CA GLU A 671 39.56 0.73 -1.56
C GLU A 671 40.01 -0.28 -2.64
N PHE A 672 39.99 0.10 -3.92
CA PHE A 672 40.35 -0.78 -5.03
C PHE A 672 41.82 -0.65 -5.44
N THR A 673 42.49 -1.78 -5.72
CA THR A 673 43.90 -1.80 -6.13
C THR A 673 44.17 -1.18 -7.51
N PHE A 674 43.13 -1.00 -8.33
CA PHE A 674 43.19 -0.29 -9.61
C PHE A 674 42.97 1.23 -9.50
N PHE A 675 42.72 1.78 -8.30
CA PHE A 675 42.36 3.19 -8.08
C PHE A 675 43.27 4.17 -8.86
N SER A 676 44.59 4.02 -8.77
CA SER A 676 45.57 4.92 -9.40
C SER A 676 45.50 4.93 -10.93
N ARG A 677 45.02 3.86 -11.56
CA ARG A 677 44.79 3.79 -13.02
C ARG A 677 43.52 4.51 -13.43
N VAL A 678 42.44 4.36 -12.65
CA VAL A 678 41.18 5.08 -12.88
C VAL A 678 41.38 6.58 -12.65
N ASP A 679 42.08 6.96 -11.57
CA ASP A 679 42.39 8.35 -11.24
C ASP A 679 43.29 9.03 -12.29
N PHE A 680 44.21 8.28 -12.91
CA PHE A 680 45.01 8.76 -14.03
C PHE A 680 44.20 8.97 -15.32
N ALA A 681 43.21 8.11 -15.60
CA ALA A 681 42.29 8.30 -16.72
C ALA A 681 41.33 9.49 -16.47
N ARG A 682 40.77 9.58 -15.26
CA ARG A 682 39.97 10.73 -14.78
C ARG A 682 40.74 12.03 -14.90
N SER A 683 42.00 12.04 -14.48
CA SER A 683 42.89 13.20 -14.58
C SER A 683 42.98 13.68 -16.02
N GLN A 684 43.43 12.82 -16.96
CA GLN A 684 43.58 13.18 -18.37
C GLN A 684 42.28 13.70 -19.02
N LEU A 685 41.12 13.13 -18.66
CA LEU A 685 39.82 13.60 -19.17
C LEU A 685 39.50 15.03 -18.70
N VAL A 686 39.74 15.33 -17.41
CA VAL A 686 39.49 16.68 -16.88
C VAL A 686 40.58 17.67 -17.32
N ASP A 687 41.84 17.23 -17.44
CA ASP A 687 42.93 18.02 -18.02
C ASP A 687 42.53 18.49 -19.44
N PHE A 688 42.12 17.54 -20.31
CA PHE A 688 41.62 17.83 -21.67
C PHE A 688 40.41 18.77 -21.71
N LEU A 689 39.41 18.55 -20.86
CA LEU A 689 38.22 19.42 -20.80
C LEU A 689 38.53 20.82 -20.28
N THR A 690 39.50 20.96 -19.37
CA THR A 690 39.94 22.26 -18.82
C THR A 690 40.77 23.03 -19.83
N ASP A 691 41.70 22.37 -20.52
CA ASP A 691 42.52 22.97 -21.58
C ASP A 691 41.64 23.51 -22.72
N ARG A 692 40.60 22.77 -23.12
CA ARG A 692 39.64 23.23 -24.14
C ARG A 692 38.79 24.40 -23.64
N PHE A 693 38.26 24.35 -22.41
CA PHE A 693 37.50 25.46 -21.83
C PHE A 693 38.33 26.75 -21.77
N GLN A 694 39.61 26.66 -21.38
CA GLN A 694 40.46 27.85 -21.30
C GLN A 694 40.74 28.48 -22.67
N GLN A 695 40.82 27.66 -23.74
CA GLN A 695 40.89 28.16 -25.12
C GLN A 695 39.58 28.85 -25.53
N GLU A 696 38.46 28.14 -25.45
CA GLU A 696 37.12 28.64 -25.80
C GLU A 696 36.73 29.92 -25.03
N LEU A 697 37.19 30.06 -23.78
CA LEU A 697 36.94 31.25 -22.96
C LEU A 697 37.81 32.45 -23.35
N ASP A 698 39.09 32.25 -23.66
CA ASP A 698 39.95 33.37 -24.04
C ASP A 698 39.52 33.96 -25.38
N ASP A 699 38.95 33.16 -26.28
CA ASP A 699 38.30 33.64 -27.52
C ASP A 699 37.02 34.46 -27.20
N LEU A 700 36.08 33.95 -26.38
CA LEU A 700 34.87 34.68 -25.94
C LEU A 700 35.15 35.97 -25.13
N ILE A 701 36.32 36.07 -24.49
CA ILE A 701 36.75 37.30 -23.81
C ILE A 701 37.30 38.33 -24.81
N GLN A 702 37.89 37.87 -25.93
CA GLN A 702 38.48 38.74 -26.97
C GLN A 702 37.48 39.13 -28.06
N SER A 703 36.47 38.30 -28.35
CA SER A 703 35.42 38.59 -29.33
C SER A 703 34.24 39.36 -28.71
N SER A 704 33.57 40.16 -29.55
CA SER A 704 32.29 40.81 -29.24
C SER A 704 31.09 40.04 -29.80
N PHE A 705 31.32 38.87 -30.39
CA PHE A 705 30.34 38.00 -31.01
C PHE A 705 30.96 36.61 -31.12
N LEU A 706 30.20 35.57 -30.74
CA LEU A 706 30.48 34.19 -31.07
C LEU A 706 29.46 33.70 -32.10
N ASP A 707 29.83 32.73 -32.93
CA ASP A 707 28.83 32.00 -33.71
C ASP A 707 28.14 30.87 -32.90
N GLU A 708 27.09 30.27 -33.47
CA GLU A 708 26.28 29.25 -32.79
C GLU A 708 27.08 27.96 -32.49
N ASP A 709 28.09 27.63 -33.31
CA ASP A 709 28.95 26.46 -33.13
C ASP A 709 29.96 26.67 -32.00
N GLU A 710 30.56 27.87 -31.90
CA GLU A 710 31.42 28.29 -30.78
C GLU A 710 30.65 28.27 -29.44
N VAL A 711 29.44 28.84 -29.43
CA VAL A 711 28.55 28.83 -28.25
C VAL A 711 28.17 27.40 -27.86
N TYR A 712 27.87 26.53 -28.83
CA TYR A 712 27.56 25.13 -28.58
C TYR A 712 28.77 24.38 -28.02
N SER A 713 29.98 24.56 -28.58
CA SER A 713 31.19 23.89 -28.09
C SER A 713 31.51 24.27 -26.64
N LEU A 714 31.54 25.58 -26.33
CA LEU A 714 31.78 26.08 -24.98
C LEU A 714 30.71 25.59 -23.99
N THR A 715 29.43 25.66 -24.36
CA THR A 715 28.32 25.12 -23.57
C THR A 715 28.52 23.64 -23.28
N ALA A 716 28.91 22.86 -24.29
CA ALA A 716 29.14 21.43 -24.17
C ALA A 716 30.39 21.11 -23.34
N THR A 717 31.44 21.93 -23.36
CA THR A 717 32.59 21.80 -22.45
C THR A 717 32.18 22.06 -21.01
N LEU A 718 31.46 23.15 -20.75
CA LEU A 718 31.03 23.53 -19.40
C LEU A 718 30.02 22.52 -18.82
N LYS A 719 29.09 21.98 -19.62
CA LYS A 719 28.18 20.90 -19.18
C LYS A 719 28.95 19.64 -18.75
N ARG A 720 29.95 19.21 -19.53
CA ARG A 720 30.84 18.08 -19.20
C ARG A 720 31.61 18.33 -17.90
N LEU A 721 32.24 19.50 -17.75
CA LEU A 721 32.94 19.89 -16.53
C LEU A 721 31.99 19.95 -15.32
N SER A 722 30.76 20.45 -15.49
CA SER A 722 29.76 20.61 -14.42
C SER A 722 29.33 19.26 -13.82
N ALA A 723 28.94 18.30 -14.68
CA ALA A 723 28.59 16.94 -14.25
C ALA A 723 29.76 16.25 -13.54
N PHE A 724 31.00 16.48 -14.00
CA PHE A 724 32.20 15.96 -13.35
C PHE A 724 32.49 16.63 -12.01
N TYR A 725 32.32 17.95 -11.87
CA TYR A 725 32.54 18.67 -10.60
C TYR A 725 31.48 18.33 -9.54
N ASN A 726 30.29 17.87 -9.94
CA ASN A 726 29.30 17.30 -9.01
C ASN A 726 29.86 16.04 -8.31
N ALA A 727 30.41 15.10 -9.09
CA ALA A 727 30.86 13.79 -8.60
C ALA A 727 32.33 13.74 -8.12
N HIS A 728 33.15 14.72 -8.52
CA HIS A 728 34.59 14.73 -8.31
C HIS A 728 35.13 16.09 -7.87
N ASP A 729 36.09 16.09 -6.96
CA ASP A 729 36.86 17.28 -6.61
C ASP A 729 37.74 17.74 -7.79
N LEU A 730 37.37 18.86 -8.42
CA LEU A 730 38.14 19.53 -9.47
C LEU A 730 38.84 20.81 -8.99
N THR A 731 39.00 21.01 -7.68
CA THR A 731 39.61 22.26 -7.14
C THR A 731 41.03 22.54 -7.62
N ARG A 732 41.81 21.50 -7.97
CA ARG A 732 43.19 21.63 -8.49
C ARG A 732 43.30 22.29 -9.87
N TRP A 733 42.20 22.46 -10.60
CA TRP A 733 42.16 23.05 -11.95
C TRP A 733 41.72 24.53 -11.97
N GLU A 734 41.44 25.13 -10.81
CA GLU A 734 41.13 26.57 -10.62
C GLU A 734 39.95 27.16 -11.44
N ILE A 735 39.17 26.31 -12.11
CA ILE A 735 38.01 26.57 -13.01
C ILE A 735 37.08 27.70 -12.55
N SER A 736 36.92 27.91 -11.23
CA SER A 736 35.97 28.89 -10.68
C SER A 736 36.27 30.34 -11.08
N GLU A 737 37.53 30.79 -11.17
CA GLU A 737 37.81 32.19 -11.51
C GLU A 737 37.51 32.50 -12.99
N PRO A 738 37.91 31.64 -13.96
CA PRO A 738 37.36 31.64 -15.31
C PRO A 738 35.82 31.80 -15.37
N CYS A 739 35.06 30.94 -14.69
CA CYS A 739 33.59 31.04 -14.65
C CYS A 739 33.09 32.32 -13.95
N CYS A 740 33.74 32.79 -12.88
CA CYS A 740 33.37 34.04 -12.23
C CYS A 740 33.60 35.27 -13.13
N ARG A 741 34.59 35.25 -14.03
CA ARG A 741 34.80 36.33 -15.03
C ARG A 741 33.67 36.33 -16.07
N LEU A 742 33.32 35.14 -16.55
CA LEU A 742 32.25 34.90 -17.52
C LEU A 742 30.87 35.36 -17.00
N LEU A 743 30.54 35.01 -15.75
CA LEU A 743 29.30 35.45 -15.10
C LEU A 743 29.26 36.97 -14.85
N ARG A 744 30.41 37.60 -14.58
CA ARG A 744 30.50 39.07 -14.51
C ARG A 744 30.20 39.71 -15.87
N LYS A 745 30.82 39.26 -16.98
CA LYS A 745 30.47 39.73 -18.33
C LYS A 745 28.97 39.54 -18.63
N ALA A 746 28.37 38.42 -18.21
CA ALA A 746 26.93 38.17 -18.38
C ALA A 746 26.06 39.24 -17.70
N VAL A 747 26.34 39.56 -16.42
CA VAL A 747 25.59 40.59 -15.66
C VAL A 747 25.91 42.01 -16.12
N ASP A 748 27.17 42.29 -16.47
CA ASP A 748 27.65 43.63 -16.84
C ASP A 748 27.23 44.06 -18.26
N THR A 749 27.08 43.12 -19.21
CA THR A 749 26.80 43.45 -20.63
C THR A 749 25.59 42.74 -21.25
N GLY A 750 25.11 41.63 -20.68
CA GLY A 750 24.05 40.81 -21.28
C GLY A 750 24.45 40.04 -22.54
N GLU A 751 25.72 40.11 -22.97
CA GLU A 751 26.20 39.50 -24.23
C GLU A 751 26.51 38.00 -24.13
N VAL A 752 26.41 37.40 -22.94
CA VAL A 752 26.77 35.97 -22.71
C VAL A 752 25.52 35.09 -22.92
N PRO A 753 25.55 34.09 -23.82
CA PRO A 753 24.39 33.24 -24.09
C PRO A 753 23.87 32.49 -22.86
N HIS A 754 22.54 32.39 -22.73
CA HIS A 754 21.87 31.79 -21.57
C HIS A 754 22.35 30.35 -21.29
N GLN A 755 22.60 29.59 -22.35
CA GLN A 755 23.06 28.20 -22.32
C GLN A 755 24.45 28.04 -21.68
N VAL A 756 25.27 29.10 -21.71
CA VAL A 756 26.62 29.18 -21.12
C VAL A 756 26.55 29.57 -19.63
N ILE A 757 25.55 30.38 -19.24
CA ILE A 757 25.36 30.87 -17.86
C ILE A 757 25.02 29.73 -16.90
N LEU A 758 24.06 28.86 -17.26
CA LEU A 758 23.59 27.77 -16.38
C LEU A 758 24.70 26.79 -15.92
N PRO A 759 25.58 26.27 -16.82
CA PRO A 759 26.73 25.49 -16.40
C PRO A 759 27.76 26.30 -15.60
N ALA A 760 28.00 27.57 -15.94
CA ALA A 760 29.00 28.40 -15.28
C ALA A 760 28.63 28.73 -13.82
N LEU A 761 27.35 29.04 -13.53
CA LEU A 761 26.82 29.16 -12.18
C LEU A 761 27.09 27.87 -11.38
N THR A 762 26.77 26.73 -11.98
CA THR A 762 26.86 25.41 -11.35
C THR A 762 28.32 25.00 -11.06
N LEU A 763 29.27 25.35 -11.93
CA LEU A 763 30.71 25.14 -11.73
C LEU A 763 31.30 25.96 -10.57
N VAL A 764 30.90 27.23 -10.42
CA VAL A 764 31.35 28.06 -9.30
C VAL A 764 30.77 27.53 -7.98
N TYR A 765 29.49 27.14 -7.97
CA TYR A 765 28.84 26.49 -6.83
C TYR A 765 29.60 25.23 -6.37
N PHE A 766 29.87 24.27 -7.27
CA PHE A 766 30.61 23.06 -6.89
C PHE A 766 32.04 23.38 -6.42
N SER A 767 32.71 24.38 -6.99
CA SER A 767 34.02 24.81 -6.47
C SER A 767 33.94 25.36 -5.05
N ILE A 768 32.90 26.13 -4.72
CA ILE A 768 32.65 26.60 -3.35
C ILE A 768 32.44 25.39 -2.43
N LEU A 769 31.58 24.43 -2.80
CA LEU A 769 31.29 23.24 -1.99
C LEU A 769 32.55 22.38 -1.73
N TRP A 770 33.30 21.99 -2.77
CA TRP A 770 34.52 21.20 -2.58
C TRP A 770 35.55 21.94 -1.75
N THR A 771 35.68 23.27 -1.91
CA THR A 771 36.57 24.07 -1.07
C THR A 771 36.15 24.06 0.41
N VAL A 772 34.85 23.98 0.74
CA VAL A 772 34.39 23.76 2.13
C VAL A 772 34.85 22.40 2.66
N THR A 773 34.84 21.34 1.84
CA THR A 773 35.26 19.99 2.29
C THR A 773 36.74 19.90 2.69
N HIS A 774 37.57 20.79 2.16
CA HIS A 774 39.01 20.90 2.48
C HIS A 774 39.30 21.72 3.75
N ILE A 775 38.28 22.30 4.41
CA ILE A 775 38.48 23.10 5.63
C ILE A 775 38.52 22.21 6.87
N SER A 776 39.53 22.44 7.70
CA SER A 776 39.73 21.77 8.99
C SER A 776 40.12 22.79 10.08
N GLU A 777 40.25 22.34 11.32
CA GLU A 777 40.68 23.17 12.45
C GLU A 777 42.06 23.84 12.27
N SER A 778 42.90 23.34 11.35
CA SER A 778 44.21 23.92 11.02
C SER A 778 44.20 24.91 9.85
N THR A 779 43.05 25.09 9.16
CA THR A 779 42.93 26.01 8.03
C THR A 779 43.11 27.47 8.47
N SER A 780 43.95 28.23 7.76
CA SER A 780 44.27 29.60 8.18
C SER A 780 43.07 30.56 8.04
N HIS A 781 43.01 31.56 8.93
CA HIS A 781 41.98 32.61 8.86
C HIS A 781 41.95 33.32 7.50
N LYS A 782 43.10 33.45 6.82
CA LYS A 782 43.19 34.01 5.47
C LYS A 782 42.44 33.15 4.43
N GLN A 783 42.60 31.82 4.48
CA GLN A 783 41.87 30.90 3.59
C GLN A 783 40.35 30.95 3.86
N LEU A 784 39.95 30.97 5.14
CA LEU A 784 38.55 31.14 5.53
C LEU A 784 37.94 32.46 5.00
N MET A 785 38.68 33.57 5.05
CA MET A 785 38.21 34.86 4.49
C MET A 785 38.21 34.88 2.95
N ASN A 786 39.16 34.22 2.30
CA ASN A 786 39.14 34.10 0.84
C ASN A 786 37.92 33.30 0.36
N LEU A 787 37.59 32.17 1.02
CA LEU A 787 36.38 31.43 0.69
C LEU A 787 35.12 32.26 0.97
N LYS A 788 35.05 32.99 2.10
CA LYS A 788 33.90 33.86 2.37
C LYS A 788 33.69 34.89 1.27
N LYS A 789 34.77 35.57 0.83
CA LYS A 789 34.69 36.56 -0.25
C LYS A 789 34.17 35.95 -1.56
N ARG A 790 34.68 34.78 -1.97
CA ARG A 790 34.21 34.11 -3.20
C ARG A 790 32.75 33.62 -3.07
N MET A 791 32.33 33.17 -1.90
CA MET A 791 30.94 32.79 -1.64
C MET A 791 30.00 33.99 -1.68
N VAL A 792 30.34 35.11 -1.02
CA VAL A 792 29.52 36.33 -1.02
C VAL A 792 29.42 36.92 -2.43
N ALA A 793 30.53 37.06 -3.16
CA ALA A 793 30.52 37.53 -4.55
C ALA A 793 29.75 36.61 -5.51
N PHE A 794 29.63 35.32 -5.19
CA PHE A 794 28.79 34.40 -5.96
C PHE A 794 27.31 34.50 -5.57
N CYS A 795 26.99 34.75 -4.29
CA CYS A 795 25.62 35.09 -3.89
C CYS A 795 25.14 36.40 -4.53
N GLU A 796 26.02 37.41 -4.64
CA GLU A 796 25.76 38.66 -5.39
C GLU A 796 25.45 38.37 -6.87
N LEU A 797 26.26 37.54 -7.54
CA LEU A 797 26.00 37.11 -8.93
C LEU A 797 24.68 36.32 -9.07
N CYS A 798 24.37 35.39 -8.17
CA CYS A 798 23.09 34.68 -8.18
C CYS A 798 21.92 35.63 -7.92
N GLN A 799 22.09 36.65 -7.07
CA GLN A 799 21.07 37.66 -6.80
C GLN A 799 20.75 38.48 -8.06
N SER A 800 21.76 38.93 -8.80
CA SER A 800 21.60 39.58 -10.11
C SER A 800 20.92 38.68 -11.18
N CYS A 801 20.78 37.38 -10.93
CA CYS A 801 20.08 36.44 -11.79
C CYS A 801 18.66 36.09 -11.32
N LEU A 802 18.12 36.73 -10.27
CA LEU A 802 16.74 36.49 -9.78
C LEU A 802 15.67 37.35 -10.48
N SER A 803 16.04 38.25 -11.40
CA SER A 803 15.11 39.18 -12.06
C SER A 803 15.62 39.55 -13.45
N ASP A 804 14.72 39.95 -14.35
CA ASP A 804 15.00 40.43 -15.72
C ASP A 804 15.86 39.51 -16.62
N VAL A 805 15.97 38.22 -16.27
CA VAL A 805 16.66 37.17 -17.06
C VAL A 805 15.74 35.97 -17.34
N ASP A 806 16.24 34.99 -18.11
CA ASP A 806 15.54 33.75 -18.47
C ASP A 806 15.03 32.94 -17.24
N PRO A 807 13.80 32.39 -17.26
CA PRO A 807 13.25 31.64 -16.12
C PRO A 807 14.09 30.41 -15.72
N GLU A 808 14.78 29.74 -16.65
CA GLU A 808 15.70 28.64 -16.26
C GLU A 808 16.88 29.16 -15.42
N ILE A 809 17.38 30.35 -15.76
CA ILE A 809 18.46 31.03 -15.03
C ILE A 809 17.97 31.48 -13.65
N GLN A 810 16.76 32.06 -13.57
CA GLN A 810 16.18 32.48 -12.29
C GLN A 810 15.97 31.29 -11.34
N GLU A 811 15.39 30.18 -11.83
CA GLU A 811 15.21 28.97 -11.03
C GLU A 811 16.55 28.37 -10.57
N GLN A 812 17.53 28.25 -11.46
CA GLN A 812 18.84 27.72 -11.11
C GLN A 812 19.56 28.62 -10.10
N ALA A 813 19.50 29.95 -10.28
CA ALA A 813 20.05 30.92 -9.34
C ALA A 813 19.37 30.80 -7.96
N PHE A 814 18.05 30.73 -7.91
CA PHE A 814 17.28 30.55 -6.66
C PHE A 814 17.63 29.24 -5.93
N VAL A 815 17.79 28.13 -6.65
CA VAL A 815 18.15 26.82 -6.08
C VAL A 815 19.57 26.84 -5.51
N LEU A 816 20.56 27.30 -6.29
CA LEU A 816 21.96 27.37 -5.86
C LEU A 816 22.14 28.33 -4.67
N LEU A 817 21.48 29.49 -4.72
CA LEU A 817 21.46 30.47 -3.64
C LEU A 817 20.81 29.88 -2.37
N SER A 818 19.64 29.24 -2.50
CA SER A 818 18.96 28.60 -1.36
C SER A 818 19.84 27.56 -0.65
N ASP A 819 20.52 26.69 -1.41
CA ASP A 819 21.37 25.67 -0.78
C ASP A 819 22.68 26.26 -0.23
N LEU A 820 23.27 27.31 -0.85
CA LEU A 820 24.41 28.03 -0.25
C LEU A 820 24.02 28.75 1.05
N LEU A 821 22.93 29.51 1.05
CA LEU A 821 22.43 30.21 2.25
C LEU A 821 22.15 29.22 3.40
N LEU A 822 21.65 28.02 3.08
CA LEU A 822 21.44 26.95 4.05
C LEU A 822 22.76 26.32 4.54
N ILE A 823 23.74 26.11 3.67
CA ILE A 823 25.06 25.51 4.02
C ILE A 823 25.89 26.48 4.87
N PHE A 824 25.91 27.77 4.52
CA PHE A 824 26.63 28.82 5.25
C PHE A 824 25.82 29.44 6.41
N SER A 825 24.67 28.84 6.75
CA SER A 825 23.80 29.23 7.86
C SER A 825 24.45 29.05 9.26
N PRO A 826 23.80 29.54 10.33
CA PRO A 826 24.19 29.24 11.71
C PRO A 826 24.26 27.75 12.06
N GLN A 827 23.67 26.85 11.27
CA GLN A 827 23.76 25.40 11.48
C GLN A 827 25.18 24.86 11.23
N MET A 828 26.01 25.56 10.45
CA MET A 828 27.38 25.14 10.12
C MET A 828 28.27 24.96 11.36
N ILE A 829 28.14 25.82 12.38
CA ILE A 829 28.92 25.73 13.63
C ILE A 829 28.39 24.70 14.63
N VAL A 830 27.14 24.24 14.46
CA VAL A 830 26.48 23.29 15.38
C VAL A 830 27.23 21.95 15.39
N GLY A 831 27.47 21.43 16.59
CA GLY A 831 28.27 20.22 16.82
C GLY A 831 29.73 20.47 17.19
N GLY A 832 30.12 21.73 17.46
CA GLY A 832 31.46 22.09 17.95
C GLY A 832 32.43 22.55 16.87
N ARG A 833 31.93 23.08 15.75
CA ARG A 833 32.75 23.57 14.62
C ARG A 833 32.92 25.10 14.66
N ASP A 834 33.24 25.65 15.83
CA ASP A 834 33.34 27.11 16.03
C ASP A 834 34.39 27.79 15.14
N PHE A 835 35.39 27.04 14.64
CA PHE A 835 36.36 27.53 13.66
C PHE A 835 35.73 27.90 12.30
N LEU A 836 34.54 27.37 11.97
CA LEU A 836 33.76 27.75 10.78
C LEU A 836 32.93 29.01 10.98
N ARG A 837 32.82 29.54 12.21
CA ARG A 837 32.05 30.76 12.53
C ARG A 837 32.34 31.96 11.62
N PRO A 838 33.59 32.23 11.18
CA PRO A 838 33.85 33.35 10.28
C PRO A 838 33.15 33.22 8.92
N LEU A 839 32.89 31.99 8.44
CA LEU A 839 32.19 31.73 7.17
C LEU A 839 30.68 31.99 7.24
N VAL A 840 30.07 32.00 8.44
CA VAL A 840 28.61 32.12 8.59
C VAL A 840 28.10 33.41 7.92
N PHE A 841 27.02 33.27 7.17
CA PHE A 841 26.43 34.33 6.35
C PHE A 841 24.92 34.45 6.64
N PHE A 842 24.40 35.65 6.42
CA PHE A 842 22.98 35.99 6.54
C PHE A 842 22.64 36.88 5.34
N PRO A 843 21.53 36.64 4.62
CA PRO A 843 21.13 37.46 3.49
C PRO A 843 20.70 38.87 3.93
N GLU A 844 21.04 39.89 3.15
CA GLU A 844 20.55 41.26 3.37
C GLU A 844 19.06 41.38 3.03
N ALA A 845 18.38 42.42 3.54
CA ALA A 845 16.92 42.54 3.44
C ALA A 845 16.40 42.55 1.99
N THR A 846 17.17 43.10 1.04
CA THR A 846 16.92 43.07 -0.41
C THR A 846 16.81 41.63 -0.92
N LEU A 847 17.85 40.83 -0.67
CA LEU A 847 17.92 39.41 -1.02
C LEU A 847 16.80 38.59 -0.35
N GLN A 848 16.39 38.95 0.87
CA GLN A 848 15.24 38.31 1.52
C GLN A 848 13.91 38.63 0.83
N SER A 849 13.70 39.88 0.38
CA SER A 849 12.51 40.25 -0.40
C SER A 849 12.50 39.69 -1.82
N GLU A 850 13.65 39.59 -2.48
CA GLU A 850 13.76 39.04 -3.84
C GLU A 850 13.49 37.52 -3.85
N LEU A 851 14.04 36.78 -2.88
CA LEU A 851 13.70 35.38 -2.64
C LEU A 851 12.20 35.17 -2.32
N ALA A 852 11.53 36.16 -1.74
CA ALA A 852 10.10 36.10 -1.45
C ALA A 852 9.24 36.44 -2.67
N SER A 853 9.62 37.44 -3.48
CA SER A 853 8.93 37.76 -4.75
C SER A 853 8.97 36.57 -5.69
N PHE A 854 10.17 36.05 -5.97
CA PHE A 854 10.36 34.87 -6.81
C PHE A 854 9.48 33.68 -6.39
N LEU A 855 9.25 33.50 -5.09
CA LEU A 855 8.34 32.46 -4.59
C LEU A 855 6.87 32.75 -4.92
N MET A 856 6.41 34.00 -4.84
CA MET A 856 5.07 34.37 -5.31
C MET A 856 4.96 34.12 -6.81
N ASP A 857 5.93 34.64 -7.58
CA ASP A 857 5.91 34.74 -9.02
C ASP A 857 6.04 33.38 -9.74
N HIS A 858 6.76 32.39 -9.15
CA HIS A 858 7.00 31.08 -9.79
C HIS A 858 6.24 29.89 -9.16
N VAL A 859 5.78 30.01 -7.91
CA VAL A 859 5.15 28.88 -7.17
C VAL A 859 3.64 29.07 -6.97
N PHE A 860 3.16 30.28 -6.63
CA PHE A 860 1.76 30.50 -6.23
C PHE A 860 0.87 31.05 -7.38
N LEU A 861 1.16 30.61 -8.60
CA LEU A 861 0.45 30.91 -9.85
C LEU A 861 -0.99 30.36 -9.87
N GLN A 862 -1.89 30.99 -10.61
CA GLN A 862 -3.31 30.62 -10.64
C GLN A 862 -3.60 29.48 -11.64
N PRO A 863 -4.62 28.63 -11.38
CA PRO A 863 -4.93 27.50 -12.27
C PRO A 863 -5.27 27.85 -13.72
N GLY A 864 -5.67 29.09 -14.02
CA GLY A 864 -5.94 29.57 -15.38
C GLY A 864 -4.76 30.23 -16.09
N GLU A 865 -3.62 30.40 -15.42
CA GLU A 865 -2.36 30.92 -15.99
C GLU A 865 -1.49 29.78 -16.56
N LEU A 866 -1.82 28.54 -16.20
CA LEU A 866 -1.37 27.32 -16.87
C LEU A 866 -2.28 27.08 -18.08
N GLY A 867 -1.71 27.05 -19.28
CA GLY A 867 -2.49 26.89 -20.52
C GLY A 867 -3.20 25.54 -20.59
N ASN A 868 -4.48 25.54 -21.01
CA ASN A 868 -5.28 24.32 -21.15
C ASN A 868 -4.87 23.51 -22.40
N GLY A 869 -3.82 22.68 -22.31
CA GLY A 869 -3.56 21.61 -23.29
C GLY A 869 -4.28 20.31 -22.94
N GLN A 870 -4.67 19.54 -23.95
CA GLN A 870 -5.51 18.35 -23.77
C GLN A 870 -4.68 17.07 -23.65
N SER A 871 -4.86 16.36 -22.52
CA SER A 871 -4.61 14.91 -22.28
C SER A 871 -3.25 14.28 -22.59
N GLN A 872 -2.25 15.00 -23.10
CA GLN A 872 -0.84 14.60 -23.08
C GLN A 872 -0.01 15.36 -22.03
N GLU A 873 -0.60 16.34 -21.34
CA GLU A 873 0.13 17.22 -20.43
C GLU A 873 0.33 16.69 -19.02
N ASP A 874 -0.48 15.73 -18.54
CA ASP A 874 -0.51 15.28 -17.15
C ASP A 874 0.89 14.97 -16.56
N HIS A 875 1.78 14.34 -17.33
CA HIS A 875 3.16 14.06 -16.91
C HIS A 875 3.97 15.34 -16.72
N VAL A 876 3.92 16.25 -17.70
CA VAL A 876 4.65 17.52 -17.71
C VAL A 876 4.13 18.45 -16.60
N GLN A 877 2.81 18.46 -16.37
CA GLN A 877 2.19 19.18 -15.26
C GLN A 877 2.64 18.62 -13.89
N ILE A 878 2.77 17.30 -13.75
CA ILE A 878 3.32 16.66 -12.54
C ILE A 878 4.81 17.00 -12.34
N GLU A 879 5.61 17.04 -13.41
CA GLU A 879 7.02 17.42 -13.35
C GLU A 879 7.20 18.90 -12.96
N LEU A 880 6.43 19.80 -13.55
CA LEU A 880 6.40 21.22 -13.22
C LEU A 880 5.90 21.47 -11.78
N LEU A 881 4.90 20.71 -11.32
CA LEU A 881 4.48 20.73 -9.91
C LEU A 881 5.58 20.21 -8.98
N HIS A 882 6.30 19.15 -9.36
CA HIS A 882 7.48 18.69 -8.60
C HIS A 882 8.58 19.74 -8.56
N GLN A 883 8.83 20.47 -9.66
CA GLN A 883 9.76 21.59 -9.75
C GLN A 883 9.39 22.72 -8.80
N ARG A 884 8.15 23.23 -8.84
CA ARG A 884 7.64 24.25 -7.89
C ARG A 884 7.69 23.77 -6.43
N ARG A 885 7.37 22.49 -6.18
CA ARG A 885 7.50 21.87 -4.84
C ARG A 885 8.96 21.83 -4.35
N ARG A 886 9.96 21.72 -5.24
CA ARG A 886 11.40 21.87 -4.87
C ARG A 886 11.72 23.31 -4.46
N LEU A 887 11.24 24.31 -5.22
CA LEU A 887 11.47 25.74 -4.93
C LEU A 887 10.87 26.14 -3.57
N LEU A 888 9.61 25.78 -3.32
CA LEU A 888 8.94 26.03 -2.03
C LEU A 888 9.63 25.35 -0.86
N ALA A 889 10.06 24.09 -1.04
CA ALA A 889 10.87 23.39 -0.05
C ALA A 889 12.25 24.05 0.16
N GLY A 890 12.80 24.70 -0.88
CA GLY A 890 13.93 25.63 -0.84
C GLY A 890 13.73 26.70 0.24
N PHE A 891 12.79 27.61 0.01
CA PHE A 891 12.46 28.72 0.91
C PHE A 891 12.10 28.24 2.32
N CYS A 892 11.29 27.17 2.44
CA CYS A 892 10.90 26.61 3.73
C CYS A 892 12.09 26.08 4.56
N LYS A 893 13.18 25.58 3.94
CA LYS A 893 14.42 25.25 4.67
C LYS A 893 15.03 26.50 5.31
N LEU A 894 15.09 27.62 4.58
CA LEU A 894 15.74 28.86 5.03
C LEU A 894 15.06 29.43 6.29
N LEU A 895 13.73 29.45 6.31
CA LEU A 895 12.92 29.81 7.47
C LEU A 895 13.20 28.89 8.67
N LEU A 896 13.14 27.57 8.48
CA LEU A 896 13.20 26.60 9.58
C LEU A 896 14.60 26.42 10.19
N TYR A 897 15.67 26.77 9.47
CA TYR A 897 17.04 26.68 9.96
C TYR A 897 17.64 28.02 10.39
N GLY A 898 16.85 29.11 10.38
CA GLY A 898 17.25 30.42 10.91
C GLY A 898 18.20 31.19 9.98
N VAL A 899 17.95 31.13 8.68
CA VAL A 899 18.59 31.97 7.65
C VAL A 899 17.77 33.23 7.40
N LEU A 900 16.46 33.07 7.22
CA LEU A 900 15.46 34.13 7.13
C LEU A 900 14.79 34.32 8.50
N ASP A 901 14.14 35.46 8.74
CA ASP A 901 13.25 35.58 9.90
C ASP A 901 12.05 34.63 9.73
N LEU A 902 11.68 33.93 10.79
CA LEU A 902 10.52 33.07 10.82
C LEU A 902 9.22 33.86 10.60
N ASP A 903 9.19 35.17 10.89
CA ASP A 903 8.02 36.01 10.62
C ASP A 903 7.64 36.04 9.11
N ALA A 904 8.60 35.87 8.18
CA ALA A 904 8.36 35.73 6.73
C ALA A 904 7.72 34.37 6.32
N ALA A 905 7.47 33.46 7.28
CA ALA A 905 6.64 32.28 7.00
C ALA A 905 5.16 32.63 6.79
N SER A 906 4.72 33.85 7.08
CA SER A 906 3.34 34.30 6.83
C SER A 906 3.01 34.31 5.34
N ASP A 907 3.97 34.71 4.51
CA ASP A 907 3.85 34.77 3.04
C ASP A 907 3.67 33.39 2.42
N VAL A 908 4.11 32.32 3.11
CA VAL A 908 3.85 30.92 2.74
C VAL A 908 2.54 30.41 3.35
N PHE A 909 2.28 30.70 4.63
CA PHE A 909 1.14 30.16 5.35
C PHE A 909 -0.19 30.70 4.82
N LYS A 910 -0.22 31.91 4.25
CA LYS A 910 -1.42 32.48 3.62
C LYS A 910 -1.98 31.61 2.47
N HIS A 911 -1.13 30.89 1.76
CA HIS A 911 -1.53 30.03 0.63
C HIS A 911 -2.02 28.62 1.02
N TYR A 912 -2.01 28.24 2.31
CA TYR A 912 -2.26 26.87 2.78
C TYR A 912 -3.67 26.29 2.45
N ASN A 913 -4.69 27.13 2.23
CA ASN A 913 -6.01 26.66 1.80
C ASN A 913 -6.14 26.60 0.27
N LYS A 914 -5.75 27.67 -0.44
CA LYS A 914 -5.86 27.79 -1.91
C LYS A 914 -5.04 26.72 -2.65
N PHE A 915 -3.83 26.42 -2.17
CA PHE A 915 -2.92 25.43 -2.77
C PHE A 915 -2.75 24.18 -1.89
N TYR A 916 -3.85 23.67 -1.33
CA TYR A 916 -3.78 22.55 -0.38
C TYR A 916 -3.35 21.22 -1.02
N GLU A 917 -3.79 20.92 -2.25
CA GLU A 917 -3.37 19.70 -2.95
C GLU A 917 -1.90 19.80 -3.41
N ASP A 918 -1.53 20.93 -4.03
CA ASP A 918 -0.19 21.16 -4.58
C ASP A 918 0.92 21.27 -3.53
N TYR A 919 0.66 21.96 -2.42
CA TYR A 919 1.69 22.37 -1.44
C TYR A 919 1.32 22.09 0.02
N GLY A 920 0.12 21.58 0.30
CA GLY A 920 -0.43 21.51 1.65
C GLY A 920 0.39 20.65 2.62
N ASP A 921 1.08 19.60 2.18
CA ASP A 921 1.96 18.79 3.03
C ASP A 921 3.25 19.53 3.42
N ILE A 922 3.88 20.26 2.48
CA ILE A 922 5.08 21.08 2.70
C ILE A 922 4.76 22.21 3.67
N ILE A 923 3.66 22.94 3.44
CA ILE A 923 3.25 24.06 4.29
C ILE A 923 2.89 23.58 5.71
N LYS A 924 2.20 22.43 5.82
CA LYS A 924 1.78 21.81 7.09
C LYS A 924 2.93 21.27 7.93
N GLU A 925 3.96 20.67 7.31
CA GLU A 925 5.20 20.31 8.02
C GLU A 925 5.95 21.58 8.44
N THR A 926 6.04 22.60 7.58
CA THR A 926 6.69 23.88 7.91
C THR A 926 6.03 24.59 9.09
N LEU A 927 4.70 24.71 9.10
CA LEU A 927 3.92 25.18 10.25
C LEU A 927 4.16 24.32 11.51
N THR A 928 4.20 23.00 11.34
CA THR A 928 4.45 22.06 12.43
C THR A 928 5.87 22.17 13.00
N ARG A 929 6.86 22.58 12.21
CA ARG A 929 8.25 22.83 12.63
C ARG A 929 8.46 24.22 13.20
N ALA A 930 7.90 25.27 12.59
CA ALA A 930 7.89 26.63 13.13
C ALA A 930 7.36 26.64 14.58
N ARG A 931 6.23 25.96 14.82
CA ARG A 931 5.64 25.76 16.15
C ARG A 931 6.47 24.89 17.11
N GLN A 932 7.39 24.06 16.61
CA GLN A 932 8.34 23.31 17.46
C GLN A 932 9.55 24.17 17.87
N ILE A 933 9.92 25.16 17.04
CA ILE A 933 10.96 26.15 17.30
C ILE A 933 10.43 27.20 18.29
N ASP A 934 9.40 27.95 17.90
CA ASP A 934 8.72 28.90 18.79
C ASP A 934 7.19 28.89 18.54
N ARG A 935 6.42 28.63 19.61
CA ARG A 935 4.96 28.58 19.59
C ARG A 935 4.32 29.97 19.63
N CYS A 936 4.95 30.92 20.29
CA CYS A 936 4.49 32.30 20.40
C CYS A 936 4.72 33.05 19.10
N GLN A 937 5.91 32.91 18.50
CA GLN A 937 6.19 33.45 17.17
C GLN A 937 5.27 32.80 16.13
N CYS A 938 5.18 31.46 16.07
CA CYS A 938 4.23 30.78 15.18
C CYS A 938 2.77 31.26 15.37
N SER A 939 2.31 31.47 16.61
CA SER A 939 0.96 32.00 16.86
C SER A 939 0.78 33.47 16.42
N ARG A 940 1.85 34.28 16.35
CA ARG A 940 1.83 35.62 15.75
C ARG A 940 1.78 35.53 14.21
N ILE A 941 2.55 34.63 13.62
CA ILE A 941 2.65 34.42 12.15
C ILE A 941 1.32 33.97 11.57
N LEU A 942 0.62 33.03 12.22
CA LEU A 942 -0.71 32.58 11.77
C LEU A 942 -1.73 33.73 11.76
N LEU A 943 -1.63 34.66 12.72
CA LEU A 943 -2.44 35.87 12.75
C LEU A 943 -2.00 36.89 11.69
N LEU A 944 -0.69 37.03 11.45
CA LEU A 944 -0.14 37.92 10.41
C LEU A 944 -0.60 37.48 9.01
N SER A 945 -0.57 36.17 8.72
CA SER A 945 -1.02 35.60 7.45
C SER A 945 -2.48 35.95 7.15
N LEU A 946 -3.36 35.85 8.16
CA LEU A 946 -4.77 36.24 8.02
C LEU A 946 -4.94 37.75 7.86
N LYS A 947 -4.11 38.57 8.53
CA LYS A 947 -4.12 40.04 8.38
C LYS A 947 -3.65 40.47 6.99
N GLN A 948 -2.64 39.83 6.42
CA GLN A 948 -2.18 40.07 5.05
C GLN A 948 -3.32 39.82 4.05
N LEU A 949 -3.86 38.60 3.98
CA LEU A 949 -4.97 38.25 3.08
C LEU A 949 -6.19 39.17 3.22
N TYR A 950 -6.55 39.53 4.46
CA TYR A 950 -7.69 40.39 4.72
C TYR A 950 -7.43 41.85 4.29
N THR A 951 -6.18 42.32 4.39
CA THR A 951 -5.77 43.64 3.88
C THR A 951 -5.69 43.63 2.36
N GLU A 952 -5.18 42.56 1.75
CA GLU A 952 -5.16 42.31 0.31
C GLU A 952 -6.60 42.37 -0.26
N LEU A 953 -7.55 41.65 0.34
CA LEU A 953 -8.96 41.67 -0.07
C LEU A 953 -9.62 43.06 0.08
N ILE A 954 -9.30 43.81 1.15
CA ILE A 954 -9.80 45.19 1.32
C ILE A 954 -9.26 46.13 0.23
N GLN A 955 -8.00 45.95 -0.20
CA GLN A 955 -7.41 46.77 -1.26
C GLN A 955 -8.03 46.48 -2.63
N GLU A 956 -8.39 45.22 -2.91
CA GLU A 956 -9.06 44.82 -4.16
C GLU A 956 -10.55 45.18 -4.21
N GLN A 957 -11.31 44.85 -3.16
CA GLN A 957 -12.79 44.84 -3.18
C GLN A 957 -13.42 45.95 -2.33
N GLY A 958 -12.64 46.63 -1.49
CA GLY A 958 -13.13 47.62 -0.54
C GLY A 958 -13.80 46.99 0.71
N PRO A 959 -14.19 47.81 1.71
CA PRO A 959 -14.62 47.34 3.02
C PRO A 959 -16.11 46.95 3.12
N GLN A 960 -16.83 46.73 2.01
CA GLN A 960 -18.27 46.47 2.00
C GLN A 960 -18.59 45.11 1.38
N GLY A 961 -19.56 44.38 1.95
CA GLY A 961 -20.00 43.06 1.43
C GLY A 961 -19.01 41.89 1.64
N LEU A 962 -17.84 42.15 2.24
CA LEU A 962 -16.73 41.19 2.36
C LEU A 962 -17.13 39.79 2.83
N THR A 963 -18.05 39.68 3.80
CA THR A 963 -18.45 38.40 4.43
C THR A 963 -19.10 37.40 3.48
N GLU A 964 -19.62 37.87 2.34
CA GLU A 964 -20.29 37.03 1.33
C GLU A 964 -19.36 36.64 0.17
N LEU A 965 -18.16 37.23 0.08
CA LEU A 965 -17.20 36.97 -1.00
C LEU A 965 -16.56 35.57 -0.86
N PRO A 966 -16.37 34.81 -1.96
CA PRO A 966 -15.69 33.51 -1.94
C PRO A 966 -14.31 33.55 -1.27
N ALA A 967 -13.50 34.58 -1.55
CA ALA A 967 -12.19 34.79 -0.94
C ALA A 967 -12.25 34.95 0.60
N PHE A 968 -13.32 35.53 1.14
CA PHE A 968 -13.50 35.62 2.59
C PHE A 968 -13.93 34.29 3.20
N ILE A 969 -14.73 33.50 2.49
CA ILE A 969 -15.09 32.13 2.88
C ILE A 969 -13.83 31.25 2.92
N GLU A 970 -12.94 31.36 1.93
CA GLU A 970 -11.63 30.69 1.93
C GLU A 970 -10.74 31.13 3.09
N MET A 971 -10.68 32.43 3.40
CA MET A 971 -9.97 32.93 4.58
C MET A 971 -10.53 32.39 5.90
N ARG A 972 -11.86 32.23 6.00
CA ARG A 972 -12.52 31.66 7.18
C ARG A 972 -12.18 30.17 7.34
N ASP A 973 -12.13 29.43 6.24
CA ASP A 973 -11.74 28.02 6.26
C ASP A 973 -10.23 27.85 6.54
N LEU A 974 -9.37 28.77 6.06
CA LEU A 974 -7.96 28.87 6.47
C LEU A 974 -7.83 29.16 7.97
N ALA A 975 -8.58 30.12 8.50
CA ALA A 975 -8.64 30.43 9.93
C ALA A 975 -9.07 29.21 10.76
N ARG A 976 -10.07 28.45 10.29
CA ARG A 976 -10.47 27.17 10.89
C ARG A 976 -9.34 26.14 10.87
N ARG A 977 -8.64 25.96 9.74
CA ARG A 977 -7.46 25.08 9.63
C ARG A 977 -6.33 25.50 10.59
N PHE A 978 -6.09 26.80 10.76
CA PHE A 978 -5.14 27.33 11.74
C PHE A 978 -5.60 27.08 13.18
N ALA A 979 -6.89 27.24 13.49
CA ALA A 979 -7.48 26.92 14.79
C ALA A 979 -7.40 25.41 15.11
N LEU A 980 -7.48 24.52 14.12
CA LEU A 980 -7.19 23.08 14.29
C LEU A 980 -5.72 22.83 14.67
N SER A 981 -4.77 23.64 14.18
CA SER A 981 -3.33 23.40 14.37
C SER A 981 -2.90 23.36 15.85
N PHE A 982 -3.53 24.17 16.72
CA PHE A 982 -3.29 24.18 18.16
C PHE A 982 -3.67 22.84 18.84
N GLY A 983 -4.52 22.02 18.21
CA GLY A 983 -4.90 20.69 18.70
C GLY A 983 -5.80 20.71 19.95
N PRO A 984 -6.05 19.54 20.56
CA PRO A 984 -7.02 19.39 21.64
C PRO A 984 -6.50 19.83 23.03
N GLN A 985 -5.19 20.10 23.18
CA GLN A 985 -4.58 20.40 24.48
C GLN A 985 -4.70 21.88 24.86
N GLN A 986 -5.94 22.38 24.98
CA GLN A 986 -6.28 23.79 25.26
C GLN A 986 -5.42 24.41 26.38
N LEU A 987 -5.19 23.69 27.49
CA LEU A 987 -4.39 24.16 28.63
C LEU A 987 -2.98 24.66 28.26
N HIS A 988 -2.34 24.04 27.27
CA HIS A 988 -0.94 24.33 26.93
C HIS A 988 -0.78 25.46 25.90
N ASN A 989 -1.86 25.83 25.20
CA ASN A 989 -1.86 26.92 24.23
C ASN A 989 -2.76 28.10 24.66
N ARG A 990 -3.33 28.05 25.88
CA ARG A 990 -4.29 29.02 26.44
C ARG A 990 -3.87 30.46 26.18
N ASP A 991 -2.68 30.83 26.67
CA ASP A 991 -2.21 32.21 26.64
C ASP A 991 -1.91 32.68 25.21
N LEU A 992 -1.49 31.76 24.33
CA LEU A 992 -1.24 32.03 22.91
C LEU A 992 -2.54 32.35 22.17
N VAL A 993 -3.58 31.54 22.38
CA VAL A 993 -4.90 31.76 21.77
C VAL A 993 -5.52 33.05 22.33
N VAL A 994 -5.44 33.30 23.64
CA VAL A 994 -5.89 34.56 24.25
C VAL A 994 -5.13 35.78 23.71
N MET A 995 -3.83 35.65 23.43
CA MET A 995 -3.04 36.72 22.82
C MET A 995 -3.43 36.94 21.35
N LEU A 996 -3.63 35.87 20.57
CA LEU A 996 -4.11 35.91 19.18
C LEU A 996 -5.46 36.65 19.10
N HIS A 997 -6.41 36.33 19.97
CA HIS A 997 -7.70 37.05 20.02
C HIS A 997 -7.53 38.54 20.39
N LYS A 998 -6.64 38.90 21.32
CA LYS A 998 -6.39 40.31 21.68
C LYS A 998 -5.73 41.10 20.55
N GLU A 999 -4.70 40.56 19.90
CA GLU A 999 -4.04 41.21 18.76
C GLU A 999 -4.90 41.21 17.49
N GLY A 1000 -5.88 40.32 17.40
CA GLY A 1000 -6.93 40.34 16.38
C GLY A 1000 -7.95 41.46 16.63
N ILE A 1001 -8.55 41.53 17.83
CA ILE A 1001 -9.51 42.59 18.21
C ILE A 1001 -8.91 43.99 18.02
N LYS A 1002 -7.61 44.19 18.34
CA LYS A 1002 -6.90 45.46 18.09
C LYS A 1002 -6.86 45.84 16.61
N PHE A 1003 -6.74 44.87 15.71
CA PHE A 1003 -6.66 45.09 14.26
C PHE A 1003 -8.04 45.36 13.66
N SER A 1004 -9.07 44.63 14.12
CA SER A 1004 -10.46 44.92 13.75
C SER A 1004 -10.95 46.32 14.12
N LEU A 1005 -10.22 47.00 15.02
CA LEU A 1005 -10.53 48.32 15.56
C LEU A 1005 -9.34 49.29 15.44
N SER A 1006 -8.39 49.03 14.52
CA SER A 1006 -7.19 49.87 14.34
C SER A 1006 -7.46 51.16 13.56
N GLU A 1007 -8.45 51.13 12.67
CA GLU A 1007 -8.84 52.24 11.80
C GLU A 1007 -10.22 52.76 12.20
N LEU A 1008 -10.32 54.08 12.36
CA LEU A 1008 -11.57 54.75 12.70
C LEU A 1008 -12.30 55.16 11.41
N PRO A 1009 -13.65 55.09 11.36
CA PRO A 1009 -14.41 55.58 10.22
C PRO A 1009 -14.23 57.11 10.06
N PRO A 1010 -14.36 57.66 8.83
CA PRO A 1010 -14.27 59.11 8.61
C PRO A 1010 -15.25 59.88 9.48
N ALA A 1011 -14.75 60.95 10.13
CA ALA A 1011 -15.51 61.72 11.11
C ALA A 1011 -16.85 62.22 10.57
N GLY A 1012 -17.93 61.96 11.31
CA GLY A 1012 -19.30 62.29 10.91
C GLY A 1012 -20.02 61.24 10.07
N SER A 1013 -19.37 60.11 9.73
CA SER A 1013 -20.04 58.97 9.09
C SER A 1013 -20.39 57.86 10.09
N SER A 1014 -21.64 57.37 10.06
CA SER A 1014 -22.11 56.23 10.87
C SER A 1014 -21.68 54.88 10.28
N ARG A 1015 -20.45 54.82 9.74
CA ARG A 1015 -19.93 53.65 9.04
C ARG A 1015 -19.22 52.69 9.99
N GLU A 1016 -19.31 51.41 9.66
CA GLU A 1016 -18.57 50.34 10.32
C GLU A 1016 -17.05 50.57 10.13
N PRO A 1017 -16.21 50.29 11.15
CA PRO A 1017 -14.75 50.27 10.99
C PRO A 1017 -14.36 49.28 9.86
N PRO A 1018 -13.44 49.64 8.95
CA PRO A 1018 -13.19 48.85 7.74
C PRO A 1018 -12.69 47.43 8.05
N ASN A 1019 -12.02 47.25 9.19
CA ASN A 1019 -11.44 45.96 9.58
C ASN A 1019 -12.37 45.07 10.44
N LEU A 1020 -13.64 45.46 10.64
CA LEU A 1020 -14.50 44.79 11.63
C LEU A 1020 -14.88 43.35 11.25
N ALA A 1021 -15.03 43.05 9.95
CA ALA A 1021 -15.32 41.68 9.48
C ALA A 1021 -14.25 40.65 9.86
N PHE A 1022 -13.01 41.09 10.16
CA PHE A 1022 -11.96 40.22 10.69
C PHE A 1022 -12.33 39.55 12.04
N LEU A 1023 -13.32 40.09 12.78
CA LEU A 1023 -13.87 39.44 13.98
C LEU A 1023 -14.53 38.09 13.68
N GLU A 1024 -15.04 37.87 12.46
CA GLU A 1024 -15.60 36.57 12.07
C GLU A 1024 -14.51 35.53 11.82
N LEU A 1025 -13.36 35.93 11.24
CA LEU A 1025 -12.17 35.06 11.13
C LEU A 1025 -11.62 34.67 12.51
N LEU A 1026 -11.74 35.56 13.50
CA LEU A 1026 -11.42 35.28 14.90
C LEU A 1026 -12.42 34.32 15.57
N SER A 1027 -13.68 34.27 15.12
CA SER A 1027 -14.70 33.39 15.72
C SER A 1027 -14.33 31.90 15.59
N GLU A 1028 -13.63 31.52 14.52
CA GLU A 1028 -13.12 30.16 14.26
C GLU A 1028 -12.07 29.68 15.28
N PHE A 1029 -11.37 30.61 15.94
CA PHE A 1029 -10.44 30.30 17.04
C PHE A 1029 -11.14 30.15 18.39
N SER A 1030 -12.37 30.67 18.54
CA SER A 1030 -13.11 30.65 19.80
C SER A 1030 -13.34 29.25 20.43
N PRO A 1031 -13.45 28.11 19.68
CA PRO A 1031 -13.53 26.78 20.27
C PRO A 1031 -12.23 26.30 20.97
N ARG A 1032 -11.13 27.05 20.83
CA ARG A 1032 -9.85 26.77 21.52
C ARG A 1032 -9.70 27.51 22.85
N LEU A 1033 -10.60 28.45 23.17
CA LEU A 1033 -10.64 29.18 24.44
C LEU A 1033 -11.33 28.39 25.56
N PHE A 1034 -10.93 28.63 26.81
CA PHE A 1034 -11.75 28.25 27.96
C PHE A 1034 -12.87 29.26 28.19
N HIS A 1035 -13.97 28.83 28.82
CA HIS A 1035 -15.10 29.69 29.19
C HIS A 1035 -14.69 30.92 30.04
N GLN A 1036 -13.69 30.80 30.91
CA GLN A 1036 -13.11 31.94 31.64
C GLN A 1036 -12.47 32.98 30.70
N ASP A 1037 -11.79 32.50 29.65
CA ASP A 1037 -11.07 33.35 28.70
C ASP A 1037 -12.02 34.00 27.71
N LYS A 1038 -13.10 33.30 27.32
CA LYS A 1038 -14.21 33.88 26.56
C LYS A 1038 -14.81 35.08 27.27
N ARG A 1039 -15.12 34.97 28.58
CA ARG A 1039 -15.59 36.10 29.42
C ARG A 1039 -14.55 37.22 29.51
N LEU A 1040 -13.27 36.90 29.65
CA LEU A 1040 -12.20 37.90 29.65
C LEU A 1040 -12.12 38.66 28.31
N LEU A 1041 -12.27 37.97 27.19
CA LEU A 1041 -12.20 38.56 25.84
C LEU A 1041 -13.44 39.39 25.49
N LEU A 1042 -14.64 39.00 25.94
CA LEU A 1042 -15.83 39.86 25.89
C LEU A 1042 -15.57 41.20 26.62
N SER A 1043 -15.12 41.14 27.88
CA SER A 1043 -14.80 42.34 28.68
C SER A 1043 -13.60 43.16 28.16
N TYR A 1044 -12.85 42.64 27.19
CA TYR A 1044 -11.78 43.33 26.48
C TYR A 1044 -12.31 43.99 25.21
N LEU A 1045 -13.15 43.28 24.44
CA LEU A 1045 -13.84 43.81 23.26
C LEU A 1045 -14.72 45.01 23.62
N GLU A 1046 -15.53 44.93 24.67
CA GLU A 1046 -16.34 46.03 25.20
C GLU A 1046 -15.51 47.30 25.43
N LYS A 1047 -14.35 47.17 26.09
CA LYS A 1047 -13.44 48.28 26.41
C LYS A 1047 -12.69 48.84 25.19
N CYS A 1048 -12.65 48.10 24.08
CA CYS A 1048 -12.15 48.59 22.81
C CYS A 1048 -13.25 49.31 22.02
N LEU A 1049 -14.46 48.75 21.96
CA LEU A 1049 -15.63 49.37 21.29
C LEU A 1049 -16.00 50.71 21.93
N GLN A 1050 -15.92 50.83 23.26
CA GLN A 1050 -16.09 52.09 24.02
C GLN A 1050 -15.12 53.22 23.63
N ARG A 1051 -14.07 52.94 22.83
CA ARG A 1051 -13.11 53.95 22.34
C ARG A 1051 -13.35 54.36 20.88
N VAL A 1052 -14.22 53.62 20.18
CA VAL A 1052 -14.46 53.74 18.73
C VAL A 1052 -15.85 54.31 18.44
N SER A 1053 -16.78 54.20 19.39
CA SER A 1053 -18.20 54.51 19.19
C SER A 1053 -18.73 55.50 20.22
N GLU A 1054 -19.23 56.64 19.74
CA GLU A 1054 -20.47 57.20 20.28
C GLU A 1054 -21.63 56.29 19.85
N ALA A 1055 -22.61 56.06 20.74
CA ALA A 1055 -23.42 54.84 20.73
C ALA A 1055 -24.21 54.62 19.42
N PRO A 1056 -24.15 53.42 18.78
CA PRO A 1056 -24.91 53.13 17.57
C PRO A 1056 -26.33 52.68 17.93
N SER A 1057 -27.31 52.94 17.06
CA SER A 1057 -28.69 52.48 17.27
C SER A 1057 -28.90 50.98 17.00
N HIS A 1058 -27.97 50.33 16.31
CA HIS A 1058 -28.00 48.91 15.94
C HIS A 1058 -26.59 48.30 16.13
N PRO A 1059 -26.46 47.06 16.63
CA PRO A 1059 -25.17 46.40 16.77
C PRO A 1059 -24.60 45.98 15.40
N TRP A 1060 -23.29 46.13 15.21
CA TRP A 1060 -22.61 45.68 13.98
C TRP A 1060 -22.62 44.15 13.85
N GLY A 1061 -22.77 43.65 12.63
CA GLY A 1061 -22.90 42.22 12.32
C GLY A 1061 -21.73 41.37 12.83
N PRO A 1062 -20.48 41.64 12.38
CA PRO A 1062 -19.31 40.88 12.80
C PRO A 1062 -19.03 40.89 14.31
N VAL A 1063 -19.35 42.00 15.00
CA VAL A 1063 -19.31 42.07 16.47
C VAL A 1063 -20.34 41.13 17.09
N THR A 1064 -21.56 41.09 16.56
CA THR A 1064 -22.63 40.19 17.02
C THR A 1064 -22.24 38.73 16.81
N THR A 1065 -21.77 38.36 15.61
CA THR A 1065 -21.24 37.01 15.29
C THR A 1065 -20.13 36.60 16.26
N TYR A 1066 -19.14 37.47 16.46
CA TYR A 1066 -18.01 37.17 17.33
C TYR A 1066 -18.38 37.12 18.81
N CYS A 1067 -19.26 38.00 19.30
CA CYS A 1067 -19.82 37.92 20.65
C CYS A 1067 -20.55 36.59 20.86
N HIS A 1068 -21.42 36.17 19.94
CA HIS A 1068 -22.08 34.86 20.01
C HIS A 1068 -21.07 33.70 20.07
N SER A 1069 -19.93 33.79 19.36
CA SER A 1069 -18.87 32.78 19.47
C SER A 1069 -18.22 32.70 20.87
N LEU A 1070 -18.26 33.80 21.64
CA LEU A 1070 -17.74 33.86 23.01
C LEU A 1070 -18.82 33.58 24.09
N HIS A 1071 -20.10 33.79 23.78
CA HIS A 1071 -21.22 33.35 24.62
C HIS A 1071 -21.54 31.86 24.37
N SER A 1072 -21.05 30.98 25.24
CA SER A 1072 -21.54 29.59 25.27
C SER A 1072 -23.03 29.58 25.62
N LEU A 1073 -23.83 28.87 24.82
CA LEU A 1073 -25.19 28.50 25.16
C LEU A 1073 -25.18 27.71 26.48
N GLU A 1074 -26.06 28.07 27.42
CA GLU A 1074 -26.20 27.32 28.67
C GLU A 1074 -27.00 26.05 28.42
N ASN A 1075 -26.30 24.94 28.12
CA ASN A 1075 -26.88 23.61 28.31
C ASN A 1075 -27.11 23.41 29.81
N THR A 1076 -28.35 23.59 30.25
CA THR A 1076 -28.82 23.38 31.63
C THR A 1076 -28.86 21.89 31.98
N ALA A 1077 -27.67 21.30 32.16
CA ALA A 1077 -27.49 19.97 32.74
C ALA A 1077 -26.43 20.04 33.85
N GLU A 1078 -26.82 19.58 35.04
CA GLU A 1078 -25.97 19.30 36.21
C GLU A 1078 -25.08 20.45 36.74
N ALA A 1079 -25.73 21.41 37.41
CA ALA A 1079 -25.06 22.20 38.44
C ALA A 1079 -25.19 21.52 39.82
N SER A 1080 -24.09 20.98 40.36
CA SER A 1080 -23.96 20.74 41.81
C SER A 1080 -22.50 20.78 42.30
N PRO A 1081 -22.25 21.14 43.58
CA PRO A 1081 -20.96 21.72 43.98
C PRO A 1081 -19.88 20.70 44.40
N ARG A 1082 -18.62 21.14 44.41
CA ARG A 1082 -17.46 20.31 44.77
C ARG A 1082 -17.19 20.21 46.28
N GLY A 1083 -16.88 18.97 46.70
CA GLY A 1083 -15.73 18.65 47.58
C GLY A 1083 -16.05 18.00 48.92
N PRO A 1084 -15.05 17.51 49.68
CA PRO A 1084 -13.62 17.30 49.35
C PRO A 1084 -13.20 15.80 49.34
N PRO A 1085 -11.99 15.43 48.86
CA PRO A 1085 -11.61 14.01 48.68
C PRO A 1085 -10.88 13.39 49.88
N HIS A 1086 -11.36 12.24 50.38
CA HIS A 1086 -10.63 11.34 51.30
C HIS A 1086 -10.80 9.85 50.94
N SER A 1087 -10.15 8.94 51.69
CA SER A 1087 -9.51 7.76 51.06
C SER A 1087 -9.76 6.38 51.71
N LYS A 1088 -9.77 5.35 50.84
CA LYS A 1088 -9.44 3.90 51.08
C LYS A 1088 -10.50 2.96 51.72
N LYS A 1089 -10.73 1.86 50.97
CA LYS A 1089 -11.00 0.45 51.39
C LYS A 1089 -12.38 0.03 51.97
N ARG A 1090 -12.94 -0.99 51.30
CA ARG A 1090 -13.74 -2.15 51.79
C ARG A 1090 -15.00 -1.93 52.66
N CYS A 1091 -16.18 -2.14 52.03
CA CYS A 1091 -17.01 -3.37 52.10
C CYS A 1091 -17.57 -3.89 53.45
N VAL A 1092 -18.80 -4.44 53.37
CA VAL A 1092 -19.58 -5.30 54.31
C VAL A 1092 -20.58 -4.59 55.25
N GLU A 1093 -21.86 -5.03 55.16
CA GLU A 1093 -23.02 -4.85 56.08
C GLU A 1093 -23.48 -3.41 56.43
N GLY A 1094 -24.74 -3.11 56.79
CA GLY A 1094 -25.97 -3.92 57.00
C GLY A 1094 -27.26 -3.08 56.86
N PRO A 1095 -28.47 -3.62 57.16
CA PRO A 1095 -29.74 -3.15 56.55
C PRO A 1095 -30.69 -2.31 57.44
N CYS A 1096 -31.61 -1.55 56.81
CA CYS A 1096 -33.07 -1.76 57.02
C CYS A 1096 -34.00 -1.09 55.97
N ARG A 1097 -35.24 -1.62 55.90
CA ARG A 1097 -36.45 -1.22 55.13
C ARG A 1097 -37.32 -0.19 55.94
N PRO A 1098 -38.56 0.26 55.57
CA PRO A 1098 -39.53 -0.22 54.54
C PRO A 1098 -40.36 0.85 53.75
N GLN A 1099 -41.43 0.38 53.08
CA GLN A 1099 -42.60 1.09 52.47
C GLN A 1099 -42.35 1.72 51.09
N GLU A 1100 -42.99 1.24 50.01
CA GLU A 1100 -44.37 1.50 49.48
C GLU A 1100 -44.39 2.79 48.61
N GLU A 1101 -45.06 2.89 47.44
CA GLU A 1101 -46.11 2.05 46.84
C GLU A 1101 -46.12 2.16 45.27
N GLU A 1102 -47.19 1.62 44.64
CA GLU A 1102 -47.70 1.67 43.25
C GLU A 1102 -47.57 3.00 42.43
N SER A 1103 -47.78 3.11 41.09
CA SER A 1103 -47.88 2.17 39.94
C SER A 1103 -47.89 2.89 38.56
N SER A 1104 -47.64 2.14 37.47
CA SER A 1104 -48.24 2.22 36.10
C SER A 1104 -48.28 3.49 35.21
N SER A 1105 -47.99 3.24 33.90
CA SER A 1105 -48.75 3.59 32.67
C SER A 1105 -48.47 4.85 31.81
N GLN A 1106 -48.49 4.59 30.48
CA GLN A 1106 -48.68 5.43 29.26
C GLN A 1106 -47.64 6.52 28.92
N GLU A 1107 -47.03 6.60 27.72
CA GLU A 1107 -47.45 6.47 26.29
C GLU A 1107 -48.05 7.77 25.69
N GLU A 1108 -47.35 8.38 24.70
CA GLU A 1108 -47.76 8.39 23.27
C GLU A 1108 -46.84 9.27 22.37
N SER A 1109 -46.13 8.59 21.45
CA SER A 1109 -46.09 8.87 19.98
C SER A 1109 -45.57 10.22 19.37
N LEU A 1110 -44.67 10.08 18.36
CA LEU A 1110 -44.53 10.89 17.11
C LEU A 1110 -44.06 12.37 17.24
N GLN A 1111 -43.44 13.05 16.25
CA GLN A 1111 -43.02 12.70 14.88
C GLN A 1111 -41.83 13.55 14.36
N LEU A 1112 -41.06 13.00 13.41
CA LEU A 1112 -40.26 13.64 12.31
C LEU A 1112 -39.80 15.12 12.40
N ASN A 1113 -38.48 15.36 12.23
CA ASN A 1113 -37.93 15.96 10.99
C ASN A 1113 -36.38 15.95 10.91
N SER A 1114 -35.82 16.37 9.77
CA SER A 1114 -34.47 16.03 9.27
C SER A 1114 -33.39 17.13 9.40
N GLY A 1115 -32.12 16.71 9.38
CA GLY A 1115 -30.93 17.57 9.27
C GLY A 1115 -29.63 16.74 9.17
N PRO A 1116 -28.68 17.06 8.27
CA PRO A 1116 -27.54 16.17 7.98
C PRO A 1116 -26.39 16.27 8.98
N THR A 1117 -25.89 15.12 9.45
CA THR A 1117 -24.72 15.02 10.33
C THR A 1117 -23.39 14.96 9.56
N THR A 1118 -22.44 15.83 9.87
CA THR A 1118 -21.07 15.78 9.34
C THR A 1118 -20.18 14.79 10.14
N PRO A 1119 -19.19 14.13 9.50
CA PRO A 1119 -18.47 13.01 10.10
C PRO A 1119 -17.36 13.41 11.09
N THR A 1120 -17.33 12.74 12.24
CA THR A 1120 -16.34 12.96 13.32
C THR A 1120 -15.02 12.22 13.06
N LEU A 1121 -13.96 12.95 12.66
CA LEU A 1121 -12.62 12.37 12.51
C LEU A 1121 -11.96 12.10 13.87
N THR A 1122 -11.75 10.83 14.20
CA THR A 1122 -11.15 10.37 15.46
C THR A 1122 -9.62 10.40 15.43
N SER A 1123 -9.00 11.07 16.42
CA SER A 1123 -7.54 11.17 16.54
C SER A 1123 -7.00 10.20 17.59
N THR A 1124 -6.11 9.28 17.18
CA THR A 1124 -5.55 8.22 18.02
C THR A 1124 -4.41 8.73 18.92
N ALA A 1125 -4.74 9.08 20.17
CA ALA A 1125 -3.78 9.59 21.15
C ALA A 1125 -2.81 8.52 21.71
N VAL A 1126 -1.59 8.46 21.17
CA VAL A 1126 -0.51 7.61 21.71
C VAL A 1126 0.11 8.25 22.98
N LYS A 1127 0.13 7.51 24.08
CA LYS A 1127 0.62 7.97 25.39
C LYS A 1127 2.14 8.15 25.42
N ARG A 1128 2.61 9.36 25.80
CA ARG A 1128 4.02 9.62 26.18
C ARG A 1128 4.38 8.90 27.49
N LYS A 1129 5.60 8.34 27.56
CA LYS A 1129 6.33 8.04 28.81
C LYS A 1129 7.64 8.84 28.86
N GLN A 1130 8.18 9.05 30.06
CA GLN A 1130 9.30 9.96 30.31
C GLN A 1130 10.68 9.30 30.25
N SER A 1131 11.64 10.10 29.77
CA SER A 1131 13.09 10.15 30.07
C SER A 1131 13.75 9.03 30.90
N LEU A 1132 14.82 8.45 30.34
CA LEU A 1132 16.07 8.15 31.06
C LEU A 1132 17.27 8.16 30.06
N ARG A 1133 18.51 8.00 30.55
CA ARG A 1133 19.70 8.71 30.02
C ARG A 1133 20.73 7.85 29.25
N THR A 1134 21.25 8.41 28.15
CA THR A 1134 22.61 8.24 27.55
C THR A 1134 23.00 6.98 26.72
N VAL A 1135 23.87 7.22 25.72
CA VAL A 1135 24.75 6.30 24.93
C VAL A 1135 24.16 5.52 23.73
N GLY A 1136 24.80 5.67 22.56
CA GLY A 1136 24.85 4.62 21.50
C GLY A 1136 24.52 5.05 20.06
N LYS A 1137 25.47 4.94 19.12
CA LYS A 1137 25.24 5.16 17.66
C LYS A 1137 24.44 4.01 17.02
N LYS A 1138 23.38 4.31 16.23
CA LYS A 1138 23.13 3.78 14.87
C LYS A 1138 21.83 4.32 14.22
N GLN A 1139 21.75 4.26 12.89
CA GLN A 1139 20.68 4.84 12.06
C GLN A 1139 19.44 3.93 11.90
N LYS A 1140 18.25 4.54 11.90
CA LYS A 1140 16.96 4.18 11.25
C LYS A 1140 15.88 5.13 11.81
N GLY A 1141 14.85 5.59 11.09
CA GLY A 1141 14.52 5.52 9.66
C GLY A 1141 13.04 5.90 9.43
N ARG A 1142 12.69 6.71 8.42
CA ARG A 1142 11.32 7.22 8.18
C ARG A 1142 10.24 6.12 8.08
N PRO A 1143 8.97 6.36 8.49
CA PRO A 1143 7.82 5.53 8.11
C PRO A 1143 7.44 5.73 6.62
N GLY A 1144 6.50 4.94 6.11
CA GLY A 1144 6.03 4.99 4.72
C GLY A 1144 4.77 5.87 4.52
N PRO A 1145 4.35 6.09 3.25
CA PRO A 1145 3.19 6.90 2.90
C PRO A 1145 1.86 6.18 3.16
N GLY A 1146 0.78 6.96 3.28
CA GLY A 1146 -0.61 6.50 3.16
C GLY A 1146 -1.21 6.90 1.80
N SER A 1147 -2.32 6.28 1.43
CA SER A 1147 -2.92 6.35 0.08
C SER A 1147 -3.52 7.72 -0.27
N GLY A 1148 -3.35 8.13 -1.54
CA GLY A 1148 -4.20 9.11 -2.23
C GLY A 1148 -5.31 8.42 -3.05
N PRO A 1149 -6.26 9.19 -3.64
CA PRO A 1149 -7.47 8.65 -4.26
C PRO A 1149 -7.27 8.14 -5.70
N GLU A 1150 -8.22 7.30 -6.14
CA GLU A 1150 -8.33 6.76 -7.49
C GLU A 1150 -9.18 7.69 -8.37
N LEU A 1151 -8.70 8.02 -9.58
CA LEU A 1151 -9.44 8.77 -10.59
C LEU A 1151 -10.26 7.83 -11.49
N ILE A 1152 -11.47 8.26 -11.86
CA ILE A 1152 -12.44 7.44 -12.61
C ILE A 1152 -12.25 7.70 -14.11
N CYS A 1153 -11.98 6.65 -14.88
CA CYS A 1153 -11.85 6.75 -16.33
C CYS A 1153 -13.24 6.81 -17.01
N SER A 1154 -13.51 7.90 -17.73
CA SER A 1154 -14.72 8.07 -18.53
C SER A 1154 -14.59 7.38 -19.90
N GLN A 1155 -15.66 6.73 -20.36
CA GLN A 1155 -15.75 6.25 -21.74
C GLN A 1155 -16.23 7.37 -22.68
N GLN A 1156 -15.49 7.63 -23.76
CA GLN A 1156 -16.05 8.24 -24.97
C GLN A 1156 -15.56 7.51 -26.23
N LEU A 1157 -16.31 7.70 -27.32
CA LEU A 1157 -16.15 7.06 -28.62
C LEU A 1157 -15.77 8.11 -29.67
N LEU A 1158 -15.42 7.63 -30.88
CA LEU A 1158 -14.94 8.39 -32.05
C LEU A 1158 -13.45 8.77 -31.98
N GLY A 1159 -12.62 8.66 -33.03
CA GLY A 1159 -12.80 7.92 -34.28
C GLY A 1159 -12.49 8.70 -35.56
N THR A 1160 -11.21 9.02 -35.82
CA THR A 1160 -10.81 9.74 -37.03
C THR A 1160 -9.59 9.14 -37.75
N GLN A 1161 -9.84 8.63 -38.94
CA GLN A 1161 -8.99 8.52 -40.14
C GLN A 1161 -7.46 8.30 -40.02
N ARG A 1162 -7.05 7.11 -40.47
CA ARG A 1162 -5.68 6.70 -40.85
C ARG A 1162 -4.91 7.74 -41.70
N LEU A 1163 -3.62 7.88 -41.40
CA LEU A 1163 -2.59 8.04 -42.43
C LEU A 1163 -1.99 6.66 -42.79
N LYS A 1164 -1.62 6.46 -44.06
CA LYS A 1164 -1.03 5.19 -44.55
C LYS A 1164 0.48 5.33 -44.71
N MET A 1165 1.24 4.47 -44.03
CA MET A 1165 2.60 4.08 -44.45
C MET A 1165 2.61 2.57 -44.75
N SER A 1166 3.50 2.12 -45.63
CA SER A 1166 3.41 0.83 -46.31
C SER A 1166 4.10 -0.32 -45.57
N SER A 1167 3.47 -1.50 -45.56
CA SER A 1167 3.90 -2.71 -44.87
C SER A 1167 4.71 -3.67 -45.75
N ALA A 1168 5.66 -4.39 -45.14
CA ALA A 1168 5.94 -5.83 -45.35
C ALA A 1168 7.10 -6.31 -44.44
N PRO A 1169 7.18 -7.61 -44.07
CA PRO A 1169 6.15 -8.65 -44.05
C PRO A 1169 5.91 -9.26 -42.64
N TYR A 1170 4.68 -9.67 -42.36
CA TYR A 1170 4.33 -10.44 -41.14
C TYR A 1170 4.47 -11.96 -41.37
N PHE A 1171 4.80 -12.70 -40.32
CA PHE A 1171 4.50 -14.15 -40.25
C PHE A 1171 3.01 -14.36 -39.95
N GLN A 1172 2.37 -15.30 -40.65
CA GLN A 1172 0.93 -15.55 -40.53
C GLN A 1172 0.63 -16.66 -39.51
N ILE A 1173 -0.32 -16.39 -38.61
CA ILE A 1173 -1.15 -17.42 -37.98
C ILE A 1173 -2.47 -17.50 -38.79
N ARG A 1174 -2.97 -18.72 -39.03
CA ARG A 1174 -4.21 -18.93 -39.78
C ARG A 1174 -5.45 -18.68 -38.92
N CYS A 1175 -6.42 -17.96 -39.48
CA CYS A 1175 -7.83 -18.03 -39.09
C CYS A 1175 -8.70 -18.16 -40.34
N ASP A 1176 -9.59 -19.16 -40.38
CA ASP A 1176 -10.56 -19.35 -41.46
C ASP A 1176 -11.90 -18.69 -41.08
N PRO A 1177 -12.50 -17.81 -41.92
CA PRO A 1177 -13.78 -17.16 -41.63
C PRO A 1177 -14.93 -17.70 -42.51
N SER A 1178 -16.03 -18.14 -41.89
CA SER A 1178 -17.33 -18.27 -42.56
C SER A 1178 -18.48 -18.22 -41.53
N GLY A 1179 -19.55 -17.47 -41.83
CA GLY A 1179 -20.71 -17.33 -40.94
C GLY A 1179 -21.30 -15.91 -40.91
N SER A 1180 -22.05 -15.53 -41.95
CA SER A 1180 -22.77 -14.25 -42.00
C SER A 1180 -24.22 -14.40 -41.52
N GLY A 1181 -24.71 -13.47 -40.69
CA GLY A 1181 -26.08 -13.51 -40.15
C GLY A 1181 -26.60 -12.12 -39.74
N LEU A 1182 -27.62 -11.63 -40.44
CA LEU A 1182 -28.27 -10.33 -40.26
C LEU A 1182 -28.87 -10.12 -38.86
N GLY A 1183 -28.71 -8.91 -38.30
CA GLY A 1183 -29.27 -8.53 -37.00
C GLY A 1183 -30.65 -7.84 -37.04
N LYS A 1184 -31.13 -7.39 -35.87
CA LYS A 1184 -32.30 -6.50 -35.69
C LYS A 1184 -32.03 -5.45 -34.60
N GLN A 1185 -32.75 -4.33 -34.66
CA GLN A 1185 -32.59 -3.16 -33.79
C GLN A 1185 -33.61 -3.13 -32.63
N LEU A 1186 -33.19 -2.51 -31.50
CA LEU A 1186 -34.01 -1.83 -30.47
C LEU A 1186 -34.99 -2.74 -29.67
N THR A 1187 -35.49 -2.39 -28.48
CA THR A 1187 -35.65 -1.05 -27.83
C THR A 1187 -35.46 -1.14 -26.29
N ARG A 1188 -35.39 0.01 -25.60
CA ARG A 1188 -35.44 0.15 -24.12
C ARG A 1188 -36.74 -0.38 -23.49
N LEU A 1189 -36.66 -0.80 -22.22
CA LEU A 1189 -37.46 -0.47 -21.01
C LEU A 1189 -36.86 -1.33 -19.86
N SER A 1190 -36.62 -0.90 -18.61
CA SER A 1190 -37.41 -0.17 -17.57
C SER A 1190 -38.25 -1.08 -16.68
N LEU A 1191 -38.30 -0.75 -15.38
CA LEU A 1191 -39.06 -1.35 -14.26
C LEU A 1191 -38.57 -2.71 -13.72
N MET A 1192 -38.25 -2.73 -12.41
CA MET A 1192 -38.34 -3.87 -11.48
C MET A 1192 -38.37 -3.32 -10.04
N GLU A 1193 -39.56 -3.02 -9.54
CA GLU A 1193 -39.91 -2.87 -8.12
C GLU A 1193 -41.27 -3.58 -7.94
N GLU A 1194 -41.42 -4.34 -6.83
CA GLU A 1194 -42.67 -5.01 -6.37
C GLU A 1194 -43.27 -6.08 -7.33
N ASP A 1195 -43.90 -7.17 -6.89
CA ASP A 1195 -43.89 -7.93 -5.62
C ASP A 1195 -44.38 -9.37 -5.92
N GLU A 1196 -43.82 -10.40 -5.26
CA GLU A 1196 -44.40 -11.77 -5.25
C GLU A 1196 -44.20 -12.45 -3.88
N GLU A 1197 -45.24 -12.42 -3.04
CA GLU A 1197 -45.42 -13.33 -1.91
C GLU A 1197 -46.55 -14.34 -2.19
N GLU A 1198 -46.42 -15.52 -1.57
CA GLU A 1198 -47.41 -16.61 -1.42
C GLU A 1198 -48.23 -17.12 -2.64
N GLU A 1199 -47.87 -18.32 -3.11
CA GLU A 1199 -48.84 -19.24 -3.73
C GLU A 1199 -49.00 -20.50 -2.85
N LEU A 1200 -50.05 -20.54 -2.01
CA LEU A 1200 -50.44 -21.77 -1.29
C LEU A 1200 -51.89 -21.74 -0.78
N ARG A 1201 -52.88 -22.05 -1.64
CA ARG A 1201 -54.00 -23.00 -1.37
C ARG A 1201 -55.15 -22.99 -2.40
N LEU A 1202 -55.50 -24.21 -2.78
CA LEU A 1202 -56.77 -24.71 -3.34
C LEU A 1202 -58.04 -23.94 -2.90
N LEU A 1203 -58.92 -23.58 -3.85
CA LEU A 1203 -60.22 -24.25 -4.10
C LEU A 1203 -61.07 -23.58 -5.23
N ASP A 1204 -61.75 -24.45 -5.98
CA ASP A 1204 -63.06 -24.33 -6.67
C ASP A 1204 -63.46 -23.21 -7.69
N GLU A 1205 -64.06 -23.73 -8.78
CA GLU A 1205 -65.27 -23.30 -9.52
C GLU A 1205 -65.34 -22.02 -10.42
N GLU A 1206 -65.03 -22.24 -11.72
CA GLU A 1206 -66.02 -22.26 -12.83
C GLU A 1206 -66.54 -20.94 -13.53
N TRP A 1207 -67.09 -21.11 -14.74
CA TRP A 1207 -67.85 -20.20 -15.64
C TRP A 1207 -67.23 -18.96 -16.34
N GLN A 1208 -66.64 -19.24 -17.52
CA GLN A 1208 -67.14 -18.82 -18.86
C GLN A 1208 -67.00 -17.39 -19.47
N ARG A 1209 -66.38 -17.41 -20.68
CA ARG A 1209 -66.93 -17.00 -22.01
C ARG A 1209 -67.04 -15.50 -22.38
N GLY A 1210 -66.50 -15.15 -23.57
CA GLY A 1210 -66.80 -13.91 -24.33
C GLY A 1210 -65.54 -13.24 -24.89
N ASP A 1211 -64.94 -13.55 -26.05
CA ASP A 1211 -65.41 -13.92 -27.41
C ASP A 1211 -65.67 -12.70 -28.35
N LYS A 1212 -64.96 -12.68 -29.48
CA LYS A 1212 -65.10 -11.82 -30.70
C LYS A 1212 -64.69 -10.32 -30.66
N MET A 1213 -64.40 -9.64 -31.79
CA MET A 1213 -63.69 -10.00 -33.06
C MET A 1213 -63.59 -8.77 -34.03
N LEU A 1214 -62.81 -8.89 -35.12
CA LEU A 1214 -62.95 -8.25 -36.45
C LEU A 1214 -62.41 -6.81 -36.73
N HIS A 1215 -61.42 -6.80 -37.65
CA HIS A 1215 -61.31 -5.98 -38.88
C HIS A 1215 -60.77 -4.52 -38.93
N SER A 1216 -59.67 -4.43 -39.68
CA SER A 1216 -59.15 -3.38 -40.58
C SER A 1216 -60.09 -3.08 -41.80
N PRO A 1217 -59.76 -2.25 -42.83
CA PRO A 1217 -58.47 -1.62 -43.20
C PRO A 1217 -58.53 -0.18 -43.79
N SER A 1218 -57.42 0.24 -44.43
CA SER A 1218 -57.27 1.15 -45.60
C SER A 1218 -56.60 2.53 -45.42
N SER A 1219 -55.96 2.98 -46.52
CA SER A 1219 -55.14 4.19 -46.78
C SER A 1219 -55.78 4.98 -47.97
N PRO A 1220 -55.17 5.97 -48.71
CA PRO A 1220 -53.81 6.57 -48.70
C PRO A 1220 -53.73 8.12 -48.94
N SER A 1221 -52.53 8.68 -49.21
CA SER A 1221 -52.20 9.88 -50.06
C SER A 1221 -52.78 11.29 -49.71
N GLU A 1222 -52.22 12.46 -50.08
CA GLU A 1222 -50.96 12.91 -50.71
C GLU A 1222 -50.73 14.46 -50.54
N HIS A 1223 -49.48 14.92 -50.72
CA HIS A 1223 -48.95 16.23 -51.19
C HIS A 1223 -49.51 17.65 -50.84
N GLY A 1224 -48.56 18.58 -50.62
CA GLY A 1224 -48.63 20.04 -50.93
C GLY A 1224 -48.66 21.00 -49.71
N LEU A 1225 -48.05 22.19 -49.67
CA LEU A 1225 -46.88 22.88 -50.27
C LEU A 1225 -46.94 24.36 -49.79
N ASP A 1226 -45.80 24.92 -49.35
CA ASP A 1226 -45.33 26.33 -49.27
C ASP A 1226 -46.23 27.54 -48.85
N LEU A 1227 -45.75 28.35 -47.88
CA LEU A 1227 -45.21 29.74 -48.08
C LEU A 1227 -45.10 30.59 -46.76
N LEU A 1228 -43.88 31.08 -46.46
CA LEU A 1228 -43.52 32.32 -45.73
C LEU A 1228 -43.91 32.47 -44.22
N ASP A 1229 -43.23 33.25 -43.36
CA ASP A 1229 -42.03 34.10 -43.53
C ASP A 1229 -41.23 34.28 -42.20
N THR A 1230 -39.96 34.71 -42.28
CA THR A 1230 -39.09 35.44 -41.28
C THR A 1230 -39.21 35.23 -39.73
N THR A 1231 -38.15 35.24 -38.90
CA THR A 1231 -36.71 35.58 -39.01
C THR A 1231 -35.91 34.98 -37.83
N GLU A 1232 -34.63 34.62 -38.07
CA GLU A 1232 -33.38 34.85 -37.29
C GLU A 1232 -33.36 34.90 -35.73
N LEU A 1233 -32.33 34.41 -35.00
CA LEU A 1233 -31.13 33.61 -35.32
C LEU A 1233 -30.55 32.99 -34.01
N ASN A 1234 -30.17 31.70 -34.06
CA ASN A 1234 -28.90 31.04 -33.71
C ASN A 1234 -27.89 31.68 -32.71
N MET A 1235 -27.04 30.95 -31.98
CA MET A 1235 -26.78 29.49 -31.79
C MET A 1235 -26.03 29.35 -30.43
N GLU A 1236 -26.36 28.41 -29.56
CA GLU A 1236 -25.83 27.03 -29.48
C GLU A 1236 -24.32 26.93 -29.15
N ASP A 1237 -24.06 26.72 -27.86
CA ASP A 1237 -23.32 25.60 -27.25
C ASP A 1237 -22.05 25.02 -27.94
N PHE A 1238 -20.96 25.00 -27.16
CA PHE A 1238 -20.09 23.83 -26.97
C PHE A 1238 -19.47 23.84 -25.56
#